data_AF-A0ABD2PF00-F1
#
_entry.id   AF-A0ABD2PF00-F1
#
_cell.length_a   1.000
_cell.length_b   1.000
_cell.length_c   1.000
_cell.angle_alpha   90.00
_cell.angle_beta   90.00
_cell.angle_gamma   90.00
#
_symmetry.space_group_name_H-M   'P 1'
#
loop_
_entity.id
_entity.type
_entity.pdbx_description
1 polymer ?
#
loop_
_entity_poly.entity_id
_entity_poly.type
_entity_poly.pdbx_seq_one_letter_code
_entity_poly.pdbx_strand_id
1 'polypeptide(L)'
;MDSQRRTMDHRTQETIVKLQQELAQVSREREKMAAMFDKQGRQGESVEKQIVKYEADIKQLTMERDQLVIQLEKSQDMLMNFQQELNHSETEVEKQKTEVTRLKNEQKKMSQDMERGTKDILENRNAEIQKLQQQLQAVQKERDNHRNRADKAEKRLQESGARGDSELEQWRKVVEQETNRADQAEKTAQDLHKRIQVMEKQLQQQLNQMAQYQKERGIQPQQPVDDKELNKLRKELEKAQNDIRNKDTEKERLQAQLEMLVQELERNQMELLETQKKLQSAGAQKPTEDLSGQKKKLDEEKKRLEDYKKQLDEQKKAVDSKQRQVEEKERQLAELDKQLKKRKEQMDQLELSLQKAGGSAAAAGELNKKLSEAEKNLEKAQEEAKRSAGEMERLLQLVQMSQEEQNTKEKQIMELQQALKNAQQKLKNQQTVNAQLEEQRKREENIAKTTIKEDIRQLRRELEEKTDHIDKLKRATDEYAKKIDSKNEEIEALRKDLEEKSSKDEKLKCGRNTEHLKNLQNELDKRTEELNNGSFINMEKILERSDSSEKRIKELENALRETIQISTEREKVLRDEENRRKAIMEKVFKLEQRLLSLQAAQAMKCHSCREFVKKMTTLETKLSKLTSERRENMKELNRMRLDALESAISEKDAHLALLEITGIRNAKQADEVEKLKTEKKRLVERLKQENELIVSLCEKTEHHESSSSSDAE
;
A
#
# COMPACT_ATOMS: atom_id res chain seq x y z
N MET A 1 108.49 94.01 80.99
CA MET A 1 108.38 92.71 80.32
C MET A 1 107.19 91.89 80.82
N ASP A 2 107.04 91.61 82.11
CA ASP A 2 106.03 90.63 82.59
C ASP A 2 104.56 91.01 82.36
N SER A 3 104.20 92.28 82.45
CA SER A 3 102.82 92.73 82.17
C SER A 3 102.42 92.45 80.70
N GLN A 4 103.32 92.71 79.75
CA GLN A 4 103.09 92.40 78.32
C GLN A 4 102.97 90.89 78.08
N ARG A 5 103.80 90.06 78.73
CA ARG A 5 103.66 88.59 78.67
C ARG A 5 102.28 88.14 79.13
N ARG A 6 101.83 88.57 80.32
CA ARG A 6 100.50 88.22 80.85
C ARG A 6 99.35 88.65 79.94
N THR A 7 99.45 89.82 79.30
CA THR A 7 98.43 90.25 78.31
C THR A 7 98.47 89.45 77.01
N MET A 8 99.64 88.96 76.59
CA MET A 8 99.75 88.06 75.43
C MET A 8 99.22 86.67 75.77
N ASP A 9 99.56 86.13 76.94
CA ASP A 9 99.07 84.84 77.43
C ASP A 9 97.54 84.83 77.63
N HIS A 10 96.96 85.95 78.09
CA HIS A 10 95.51 86.07 78.18
C HIS A 10 94.84 86.09 76.80
N ARG A 11 95.39 86.83 75.83
CA ARG A 11 94.88 86.87 74.44
C ARG A 11 95.03 85.54 73.71
N THR A 12 96.12 84.80 73.92
CA THR A 12 96.26 83.45 73.35
C THR A 12 95.27 82.48 73.99
N GLN A 13 95.04 82.56 75.30
CA GLN A 13 94.06 81.73 75.99
C GLN A 13 92.60 82.07 75.59
N GLU A 14 92.25 83.34 75.42
CA GLU A 14 90.97 83.76 74.81
C GLU A 14 90.81 83.21 73.38
N THR A 15 91.88 83.22 72.58
CA THR A 15 91.87 82.68 71.22
C THR A 15 91.69 81.15 71.21
N ILE A 16 92.35 80.43 72.13
CA ILE A 16 92.18 78.98 72.30
C ILE A 16 90.74 78.65 72.71
N VAL A 17 90.14 79.42 73.63
CA VAL A 17 88.75 79.22 74.04
C VAL A 17 87.78 79.47 72.88
N LYS A 18 88.01 80.51 72.06
CA LYS A 18 87.21 80.74 70.84
C LYS A 18 87.32 79.60 69.84
N LEU A 19 88.54 79.13 69.54
CA LEU A 19 88.77 77.99 68.65
C LEU A 19 88.15 76.68 69.19
N GLN A 20 88.13 76.48 70.52
CA GLN A 20 87.44 75.36 71.16
C GLN A 20 85.91 75.47 71.04
N GLN A 21 85.35 76.68 71.16
CA GLN A 21 83.92 76.94 70.96
C GLN A 21 83.51 76.74 69.50
N GLU A 22 84.30 77.24 68.54
CA GLU A 22 84.11 77.05 67.11
C GLU A 22 84.21 75.55 66.75
N LEU A 23 85.22 74.83 67.24
CA LEU A 23 85.36 73.38 67.03
C LEU A 23 84.16 72.60 67.60
N ALA A 24 83.66 72.98 68.78
CA ALA A 24 82.49 72.36 69.39
C ALA A 24 81.20 72.69 68.61
N GLN A 25 81.07 73.89 68.05
CA GLN A 25 79.96 74.27 67.18
C GLN A 25 79.99 73.48 65.87
N VAL A 26 81.13 73.47 65.17
CA VAL A 26 81.33 72.70 63.91
C VAL A 26 81.10 71.21 64.14
N SER A 27 81.49 70.67 65.30
CA SER A 27 81.21 69.26 65.65
C SER A 27 79.71 68.99 65.78
N ARG A 28 78.96 69.85 66.47
CA ARG A 28 77.49 69.75 66.57
C ARG A 28 76.78 69.94 65.24
N GLU A 29 77.30 70.81 64.36
CA GLU A 29 76.78 71.00 63.01
C GLU A 29 77.06 69.77 62.12
N ARG A 30 78.24 69.16 62.24
CA ARG A 30 78.58 67.89 61.59
C ARG A 30 77.68 66.74 62.06
N GLU A 31 77.42 66.62 63.37
CA GLU A 31 76.49 65.62 63.92
C GLU A 31 75.05 65.82 63.41
N LYS A 32 74.58 67.07 63.35
CA LYS A 32 73.28 67.39 62.74
C LYS A 32 73.22 67.03 61.26
N MET A 33 74.27 67.33 60.49
CA MET A 33 74.35 66.95 59.08
C MET A 33 74.37 65.42 58.90
N ALA A 34 75.13 64.69 59.71
CA ALA A 34 75.14 63.22 59.71
C ALA A 34 73.73 62.66 60.01
N ALA A 35 73.06 63.15 61.05
CA ALA A 35 71.69 62.73 61.37
C ALA A 35 70.66 63.06 60.27
N MET A 36 70.86 64.15 59.52
CA MET A 36 70.04 64.47 58.34
C MET A 36 70.32 63.52 57.18
N PHE A 37 71.58 63.19 56.90
CA PHE A 37 71.94 62.21 55.86
C PHE A 37 71.45 60.80 56.21
N ASP A 38 71.55 60.35 57.47
CA ASP A 38 70.98 59.07 57.93
C ASP A 38 69.46 59.03 57.74
N LYS A 39 68.77 60.14 58.03
CA LYS A 39 67.33 60.25 57.83
C LYS A 39 66.97 60.23 56.33
N GLN A 40 67.74 60.90 55.48
CA GLN A 40 67.58 60.87 54.03
C GLN A 40 67.85 59.46 53.46
N GLY A 41 68.87 58.75 53.96
CA GLY A 41 69.16 57.37 53.59
C GLY A 41 67.98 56.43 53.88
N ARG A 42 67.42 56.49 55.10
CA ARG A 42 66.23 55.70 55.47
C ARG A 42 64.98 56.07 54.65
N GLN A 43 64.84 57.34 54.26
CA GLN A 43 63.77 57.77 53.34
C GLN A 43 64.00 57.21 51.92
N GLY A 44 65.24 57.21 51.44
CA GLY A 44 65.66 56.59 50.17
C GLY A 44 65.34 55.10 50.13
N GLU A 45 65.76 54.33 51.14
CA GLU A 45 65.44 52.90 51.26
C GLU A 45 63.93 52.62 51.25
N SER A 46 63.13 53.51 51.86
CA SER A 46 61.67 53.37 51.88
C SER A 46 61.04 53.64 50.50
N VAL A 47 61.61 54.57 49.73
CA VAL A 47 61.17 54.86 48.36
C VAL A 47 61.60 53.74 47.41
N GLU A 48 62.83 53.22 47.54
CA GLU A 48 63.34 52.10 46.76
C GLU A 48 62.50 50.84 46.96
N LYS A 49 62.12 50.51 48.20
CA LYS A 49 61.16 49.42 48.50
C LYS A 49 59.79 49.63 47.86
N GLN A 50 59.32 50.87 47.74
CA GLN A 50 58.06 51.17 47.05
C GLN A 50 58.21 51.03 45.52
N ILE A 51 59.33 51.44 44.94
CA ILE A 51 59.64 51.26 43.50
C ILE A 51 59.65 49.76 43.17
N VAL A 52 60.40 48.94 43.91
CA VAL A 52 60.45 47.48 43.70
C VAL A 52 59.06 46.84 43.81
N LYS A 53 58.21 47.31 44.73
CA LYS A 53 56.82 46.85 44.80
C LYS A 53 56.02 47.24 43.56
N TYR A 54 56.05 48.51 43.15
CA TYR A 54 55.33 48.96 41.96
C TYR A 54 55.83 48.29 40.68
N GLU A 55 57.12 47.96 40.56
CA GLU A 55 57.65 47.16 39.45
C GLU A 55 57.09 45.73 39.43
N ALA A 56 56.89 45.11 40.59
CA ALA A 56 56.23 43.80 40.70
C ALA A 56 54.75 43.89 40.31
N ASP A 57 54.03 44.88 40.84
CA ASP A 57 52.62 45.14 40.53
C ASP A 57 52.43 45.40 39.01
N ILE A 58 53.31 46.20 38.38
CA ILE A 58 53.30 46.45 36.92
C ILE A 58 53.55 45.16 36.12
N LYS A 59 54.48 44.31 36.54
CA LYS A 59 54.74 43.01 35.87
C LYS A 59 53.52 42.10 35.95
N GLN A 60 52.88 42.01 37.12
CA GLN A 60 51.65 41.23 37.29
C GLN A 60 50.53 41.76 36.39
N LEU A 61 50.23 43.06 36.43
CA LEU A 61 49.20 43.68 35.58
C LEU A 61 49.49 43.51 34.07
N THR A 62 50.77 43.48 33.68
CA THR A 62 51.19 43.19 32.30
C THR A 62 50.85 41.75 31.91
N MET A 63 51.14 40.78 32.78
CA MET A 63 50.80 39.37 32.55
C MET A 63 49.28 39.14 32.50
N GLU A 64 48.51 39.79 33.39
CA GLU A 64 47.05 39.72 33.41
C GLU A 64 46.45 40.33 32.13
N ARG A 65 46.96 41.49 31.69
CA ARG A 65 46.59 42.10 30.39
C ARG A 65 46.83 41.13 29.24
N ASP A 66 48.02 40.54 29.16
CA ASP A 66 48.40 39.68 28.03
C ASP A 66 47.57 38.38 28.00
N GLN A 67 47.22 37.83 29.16
CA GLN A 67 46.26 36.73 29.26
C GLN A 67 44.85 37.12 28.77
N LEU A 68 44.37 38.32 29.12
CA LEU A 68 43.07 38.82 28.65
C LEU A 68 43.07 39.08 27.14
N VAL A 69 44.17 39.57 26.57
CA VAL A 69 44.32 39.70 25.11
C VAL A 69 44.22 38.34 24.42
N ILE A 70 44.94 37.33 24.89
CA ILE A 70 44.88 35.96 24.34
C ILE A 70 43.46 35.35 24.49
N GLN A 71 42.73 35.68 25.56
CA GLN A 71 41.33 35.24 25.71
C GLN A 71 40.40 35.97 24.73
N LEU A 72 40.59 37.27 24.50
CA LEU A 72 39.82 38.04 23.53
C LEU A 72 40.06 37.54 22.10
N GLU A 73 41.31 37.30 21.70
CA GLU A 73 41.67 36.72 20.39
C GLU A 73 40.97 35.37 20.18
N LYS A 74 41.04 34.45 21.14
CA LYS A 74 40.32 33.16 21.08
C LYS A 74 38.80 33.33 20.99
N SER A 75 38.23 34.31 21.69
CA SER A 75 36.79 34.59 21.61
C SER A 75 36.38 35.16 20.25
N GLN A 76 37.25 35.95 19.62
CA GLN A 76 37.06 36.50 18.28
C GLN A 76 37.16 35.41 17.20
N ASP A 77 38.11 34.48 17.31
CA ASP A 77 38.21 33.33 16.42
C ASP A 77 36.98 32.42 16.52
N MET A 78 36.49 32.14 17.75
CA MET A 78 35.26 31.38 17.95
C MET A 78 34.04 32.08 17.35
N LEU A 79 33.91 33.40 17.50
CA LEU A 79 32.84 34.18 16.86
C LEU A 79 32.93 34.14 15.34
N MET A 80 34.13 34.20 14.77
CA MET A 80 34.34 34.11 13.32
C MET A 80 33.96 32.72 12.78
N ASN A 81 34.28 31.65 13.51
CA ASN A 81 33.86 30.29 13.18
C ASN A 81 32.34 30.13 13.25
N PHE A 82 31.69 30.58 14.34
CA PHE A 82 30.23 30.55 14.45
C PHE A 82 29.53 31.35 13.35
N GLN A 83 30.10 32.49 12.91
CA GLN A 83 29.57 33.24 11.78
C GLN A 83 29.69 32.48 10.45
N GLN A 84 30.79 31.74 10.24
CA GLN A 84 30.96 30.88 9.05
C GLN A 84 29.98 29.70 9.06
N GLU A 85 29.81 29.02 10.21
CA GLU A 85 28.85 27.93 10.38
C GLU A 85 27.41 28.39 10.18
N LEU A 86 27.05 29.57 10.71
CA LEU A 86 25.72 30.17 10.53
C LEU A 86 25.46 30.50 9.05
N ASN A 87 26.41 31.17 8.38
CA ASN A 87 26.31 31.45 6.95
C ASN A 87 26.19 30.15 6.13
N HIS A 88 26.94 29.10 6.49
CA HIS A 88 26.85 27.80 5.82
C HIS A 88 25.45 27.20 5.98
N SER A 89 24.95 27.13 7.23
CA SER A 89 23.63 26.61 7.56
C SER A 89 22.50 27.38 6.86
N GLU A 90 22.59 28.70 6.77
CA GLU A 90 21.64 29.52 6.00
C GLU A 90 21.62 29.14 4.52
N THR A 91 22.78 28.94 3.88
CA THR A 91 22.84 28.50 2.48
C THR A 91 22.31 27.07 2.26
N GLU A 92 22.50 26.17 3.23
CA GLU A 92 21.92 24.82 3.18
C GLU A 92 20.40 24.85 3.32
N VAL A 93 19.88 25.65 4.26
CA VAL A 93 18.43 25.86 4.45
C VAL A 93 17.81 26.44 3.19
N GLU A 94 18.45 27.38 2.50
CA GLU A 94 17.91 27.95 1.25
C GLU A 94 17.90 26.93 0.10
N LYS A 95 18.95 26.11 -0.03
CA LYS A 95 18.97 24.96 -0.95
C LYS A 95 17.81 23.99 -0.65
N GLN A 96 17.60 23.64 0.62
CA GLN A 96 16.49 22.77 1.03
C GLN A 96 15.11 23.38 0.72
N LYS A 97 14.91 24.70 0.89
CA LYS A 97 13.66 25.38 0.49
C LYS A 97 13.41 25.28 -1.02
N THR A 98 14.44 25.51 -1.85
CA THR A 98 14.29 25.40 -3.31
C THR A 98 13.96 23.97 -3.74
N GLU A 99 14.61 22.97 -3.15
CA GLU A 99 14.34 21.55 -3.43
C GLU A 99 12.95 21.11 -2.96
N VAL A 100 12.51 21.52 -1.76
CA VAL A 100 11.12 21.29 -1.29
C VAL A 100 10.10 21.96 -2.23
N THR A 101 10.44 23.09 -2.84
CA THR A 101 9.58 23.77 -3.82
C THR A 101 9.54 23.01 -5.15
N ARG A 102 10.68 22.48 -5.62
CA ARG A 102 10.76 21.59 -6.79
C ARG A 102 9.91 20.34 -6.60
N LEU A 103 10.12 19.62 -5.49
CA LEU A 103 9.38 18.39 -5.15
C LEU A 103 7.87 18.62 -5.01
N LYS A 104 7.44 19.75 -4.43
CA LYS A 104 6.01 20.14 -4.39
C LYS A 104 5.41 20.36 -5.78
N ASN A 105 6.17 20.94 -6.70
CA ASN A 105 5.71 21.16 -8.08
C ASN A 105 5.66 19.84 -8.87
N GLU A 106 6.63 18.95 -8.67
CA GLU A 106 6.64 17.60 -9.25
C GLU A 106 5.50 16.72 -8.71
N GLN A 107 5.23 16.77 -7.40
CA GLN A 107 4.08 16.10 -6.78
C GLN A 107 2.75 16.60 -7.36
N LYS A 108 2.58 17.92 -7.53
CA LYS A 108 1.39 18.49 -8.19
C LYS A 108 1.24 18.01 -9.62
N LYS A 109 2.33 18.00 -10.40
CA LYS A 109 2.31 17.54 -11.79
C LYS A 109 1.96 16.06 -11.88
N MET A 110 2.58 15.21 -11.06
CA MET A 110 2.27 13.79 -10.97
C MET A 110 0.79 13.54 -10.59
N SER A 111 0.24 14.32 -9.65
CA SER A 111 -1.18 14.26 -9.29
C SER A 111 -2.09 14.65 -10.47
N GLN A 112 -1.75 15.71 -11.21
CA GLN A 112 -2.50 16.13 -12.39
C GLN A 112 -2.43 15.11 -13.54
N ASP A 113 -1.26 14.52 -13.78
CA ASP A 113 -1.08 13.48 -14.80
C ASP A 113 -1.86 12.20 -14.42
N MET A 114 -1.91 11.83 -13.13
CA MET A 114 -2.72 10.73 -12.62
C MET A 114 -4.24 11.01 -12.71
N GLU A 115 -4.68 12.20 -12.32
CA GLU A 115 -6.09 12.63 -12.46
C GLU A 115 -6.51 12.63 -13.93
N ARG A 116 -5.66 13.12 -14.83
CA ARG A 116 -5.90 13.15 -16.27
C ARG A 116 -5.97 11.73 -16.86
N GLY A 117 -5.00 10.87 -16.56
CA GLY A 117 -5.03 9.47 -17.00
C GLY A 117 -6.27 8.72 -16.49
N THR A 118 -6.65 8.95 -15.23
CA THR A 118 -7.87 8.36 -14.64
C THR A 118 -9.14 8.87 -15.35
N LYS A 119 -9.20 10.18 -15.64
CA LYS A 119 -10.30 10.79 -16.37
C LYS A 119 -10.41 10.26 -17.79
N ASP A 120 -9.31 10.17 -18.53
CA ASP A 120 -9.28 9.64 -19.91
C ASP A 120 -9.72 8.16 -19.94
N ILE A 121 -9.35 7.36 -18.93
CA ILE A 121 -9.84 5.98 -18.77
C ILE A 121 -11.36 5.96 -18.50
N LEU A 122 -11.86 6.82 -17.60
CA LEU A 122 -13.30 6.89 -17.29
C LEU A 122 -14.13 7.37 -18.49
N GLU A 123 -13.66 8.34 -19.26
CA GLU A 123 -14.34 8.81 -20.47
C GLU A 123 -14.38 7.70 -21.54
N ASN A 124 -13.29 6.98 -21.76
CA ASN A 124 -13.26 5.82 -22.66
C ASN A 124 -14.23 4.70 -22.20
N ARG A 125 -14.26 4.37 -20.90
CA ARG A 125 -15.19 3.37 -20.36
C ARG A 125 -16.64 3.81 -20.45
N ASN A 126 -16.94 5.09 -20.23
CA ASN A 126 -18.30 5.62 -20.41
C ASN A 126 -18.75 5.57 -21.88
N ALA A 127 -17.87 5.85 -22.84
CA ALA A 127 -18.16 5.71 -24.26
C ALA A 127 -18.38 4.24 -24.68
N GLU A 128 -17.63 3.31 -24.10
CA GLU A 128 -17.81 1.87 -24.31
C GLU A 128 -19.13 1.36 -23.70
N ILE A 129 -19.48 1.81 -22.49
CA ILE A 129 -20.78 1.53 -21.84
C ILE A 129 -21.94 2.06 -22.71
N GLN A 130 -21.84 3.28 -23.27
CA GLN A 130 -22.86 3.81 -24.18
C GLN A 130 -23.01 2.96 -25.45
N LYS A 131 -21.90 2.51 -26.06
CA LYS A 131 -21.96 1.58 -27.21
C LYS A 131 -22.66 0.27 -26.85
N LEU A 132 -22.31 -0.34 -25.72
CA LEU A 132 -22.93 -1.58 -25.25
C LEU A 132 -24.42 -1.39 -24.93
N GLN A 133 -24.81 -0.25 -24.34
CA GLN A 133 -26.23 0.10 -24.12
C GLN A 133 -27.00 0.26 -25.44
N GLN A 134 -26.42 0.89 -26.46
CA GLN A 134 -27.03 1.02 -27.79
C GLN A 134 -27.18 -0.36 -28.48
N GLN A 135 -26.16 -1.21 -28.40
CA GLN A 135 -26.23 -2.59 -28.91
C GLN A 135 -27.31 -3.41 -28.19
N LEU A 136 -27.43 -3.28 -26.86
CA LEU A 136 -28.43 -3.98 -26.08
C LEU A 136 -29.86 -3.50 -26.39
N GLN A 137 -30.07 -2.19 -26.63
CA GLN A 137 -31.32 -1.67 -27.16
C GLN A 137 -31.66 -2.19 -28.56
N ALA A 138 -30.66 -2.28 -29.46
CA ALA A 138 -30.87 -2.82 -30.81
C ALA A 138 -31.32 -4.29 -30.75
N VAL A 139 -30.63 -5.13 -29.96
CA VAL A 139 -30.97 -6.54 -29.77
C VAL A 139 -32.35 -6.71 -29.09
N GLN A 140 -32.71 -5.85 -28.13
CA GLN A 140 -34.06 -5.85 -27.55
C GLN A 140 -35.12 -5.52 -28.61
N LYS A 141 -34.89 -4.52 -29.47
CA LYS A 141 -35.81 -4.16 -30.55
C LYS A 141 -35.95 -5.26 -31.60
N GLU A 142 -34.87 -5.98 -31.91
CA GLU A 142 -34.91 -7.15 -32.78
C GLU A 142 -35.70 -8.30 -32.14
N ARG A 143 -35.42 -8.65 -30.87
CA ARG A 143 -36.17 -9.63 -30.10
C ARG A 143 -37.67 -9.33 -30.11
N ASP A 144 -38.05 -8.07 -29.89
CA ASP A 144 -39.45 -7.66 -29.84
C ASP A 144 -40.10 -7.70 -31.24
N ASN A 145 -39.35 -7.43 -32.31
CA ASN A 145 -39.79 -7.68 -33.68
C ASN A 145 -39.97 -9.17 -33.99
N HIS A 146 -39.08 -10.05 -33.50
CA HIS A 146 -39.22 -11.50 -33.65
C HIS A 146 -40.44 -12.03 -32.88
N ARG A 147 -40.68 -11.54 -31.66
CA ARG A 147 -41.89 -11.84 -30.89
C ARG A 147 -43.16 -11.40 -31.63
N ASN A 148 -43.21 -10.15 -32.08
CA ASN A 148 -44.34 -9.63 -32.86
C ASN A 148 -44.59 -10.39 -34.18
N ARG A 149 -43.56 -11.04 -34.76
CA ARG A 149 -43.71 -11.95 -35.91
C ARG A 149 -44.26 -13.31 -35.50
N ALA A 150 -43.80 -13.87 -34.38
CA ALA A 150 -44.31 -15.11 -33.82
C ALA A 150 -45.81 -14.98 -33.45
N ASP A 151 -46.18 -13.96 -32.69
CA ASP A 151 -47.57 -13.68 -32.28
C ASP A 151 -48.51 -13.53 -33.50
N LYS A 152 -48.01 -12.97 -34.62
CA LYS A 152 -48.76 -12.86 -35.89
C LYS A 152 -48.86 -14.19 -36.64
N ALA A 153 -47.85 -15.04 -36.57
CA ALA A 153 -47.90 -16.37 -37.16
C ALA A 153 -48.85 -17.30 -36.38
N GLU A 154 -48.82 -17.22 -35.04
CA GLU A 154 -49.70 -17.95 -34.14
C GLU A 154 -51.18 -17.58 -34.36
N LYS A 155 -51.51 -16.29 -34.48
CA LYS A 155 -52.87 -15.85 -34.85
C LYS A 155 -53.34 -16.39 -36.20
N ARG A 156 -52.47 -16.38 -37.22
CA ARG A 156 -52.80 -16.95 -38.54
C ARG A 156 -53.03 -18.46 -38.48
N LEU A 157 -52.29 -19.19 -37.65
CA LEU A 157 -52.51 -20.61 -37.40
C LEU A 157 -53.86 -20.85 -36.69
N GLN A 158 -54.21 -20.03 -35.69
CA GLN A 158 -55.54 -20.07 -35.05
C GLN A 158 -56.68 -19.81 -36.04
N GLU A 159 -56.56 -18.76 -36.87
CA GLU A 159 -57.56 -18.42 -37.89
C GLU A 159 -57.71 -19.53 -38.95
N SER A 160 -56.60 -20.18 -39.35
CA SER A 160 -56.63 -21.29 -40.29
C SER A 160 -57.20 -22.58 -39.68
N GLY A 161 -56.88 -22.87 -38.42
CA GLY A 161 -57.43 -24.02 -37.69
C GLY A 161 -58.94 -23.90 -37.50
N ALA A 162 -59.41 -22.74 -37.05
CA ALA A 162 -60.83 -22.47 -36.87
C ALA A 162 -61.65 -22.58 -38.18
N ARG A 163 -61.06 -22.23 -39.33
CA ARG A 163 -61.69 -22.47 -40.65
C ARG A 163 -61.73 -23.96 -40.98
N GLY A 164 -60.63 -24.68 -40.81
CA GLY A 164 -60.56 -26.12 -41.06
C GLY A 164 -61.58 -26.91 -40.23
N ASP A 165 -61.72 -26.60 -38.93
CA ASP A 165 -62.72 -27.23 -38.07
C ASP A 165 -64.15 -26.92 -38.51
N SER A 166 -64.44 -25.68 -38.91
CA SER A 166 -65.76 -25.28 -39.43
C SER A 166 -66.10 -25.96 -40.76
N GLU A 167 -65.12 -26.15 -41.64
CA GLU A 167 -65.31 -26.85 -42.92
C GLU A 167 -65.50 -28.36 -42.69
N LEU A 168 -64.68 -28.99 -41.83
CA LEU A 168 -64.83 -30.40 -41.44
C LEU A 168 -66.20 -30.71 -40.83
N GLU A 169 -66.76 -29.78 -40.05
CA GLU A 169 -68.08 -29.93 -39.46
C GLU A 169 -69.23 -29.78 -40.47
N GLN A 170 -69.05 -28.94 -41.51
CA GLN A 170 -69.97 -28.89 -42.64
C GLN A 170 -69.91 -30.18 -43.47
N TRP A 171 -68.71 -30.68 -43.77
CA TRP A 171 -68.54 -31.96 -44.46
C TRP A 171 -69.14 -33.14 -43.69
N ARG A 172 -69.00 -33.19 -42.36
CA ARG A 172 -69.69 -34.20 -41.53
C ARG A 172 -71.20 -34.18 -41.71
N LYS A 173 -71.83 -33.00 -41.68
CA LYS A 173 -73.29 -32.87 -41.89
C LYS A 173 -73.73 -33.27 -43.29
N VAL A 174 -72.95 -32.95 -44.32
CA VAL A 174 -73.23 -33.40 -45.70
C VAL A 174 -73.14 -34.92 -45.81
N VAL A 175 -72.09 -35.53 -45.25
CA VAL A 175 -71.94 -36.99 -45.23
C VAL A 175 -73.07 -37.67 -44.44
N GLU A 176 -73.47 -37.13 -43.29
CA GLU A 176 -74.61 -37.63 -42.51
C GLU A 176 -75.93 -37.55 -43.31
N GLN A 177 -76.19 -36.44 -44.00
CA GLN A 177 -77.38 -36.27 -44.84
C GLN A 177 -77.39 -37.25 -46.02
N GLU A 178 -76.28 -37.42 -46.74
CA GLU A 178 -76.20 -38.36 -47.85
C GLU A 178 -76.25 -39.83 -47.38
N THR A 179 -75.74 -40.15 -46.18
CA THR A 179 -75.88 -41.48 -45.58
C THR A 179 -77.35 -41.78 -45.26
N ASN A 180 -78.07 -40.86 -44.60
CA ASN A 180 -79.50 -41.01 -44.33
C ASN A 180 -80.35 -41.13 -45.62
N ARG A 181 -79.93 -40.44 -46.70
CA ARG A 181 -80.55 -40.51 -48.02
C ARG A 181 -80.30 -41.86 -48.71
N ALA A 182 -79.09 -42.41 -48.58
CA ALA A 182 -78.75 -43.75 -49.04
C ALA A 182 -79.56 -44.83 -48.29
N ASP A 183 -79.67 -44.74 -46.96
CA ASP A 183 -80.48 -45.66 -46.14
C ASP A 183 -81.97 -45.65 -46.54
N GLN A 184 -82.52 -44.49 -46.89
CA GLN A 184 -83.89 -44.38 -47.40
C GLN A 184 -84.02 -44.99 -48.80
N ALA A 185 -83.07 -44.74 -49.69
CA ALA A 185 -83.04 -45.37 -51.01
C ALA A 185 -82.95 -46.90 -50.89
N GLU A 186 -82.09 -47.44 -50.01
CA GLU A 186 -81.97 -48.87 -49.79
C GLU A 186 -83.26 -49.48 -49.24
N LYS A 187 -83.92 -48.85 -48.26
CA LYS A 187 -85.24 -49.29 -47.77
C LYS A 187 -86.28 -49.35 -48.90
N THR A 188 -86.35 -48.34 -49.76
CA THR A 188 -87.27 -48.37 -50.91
C THR A 188 -86.91 -49.47 -51.92
N ALA A 189 -85.62 -49.72 -52.16
CA ALA A 189 -85.15 -50.79 -53.03
C ALA A 189 -85.48 -52.18 -52.45
N GLN A 190 -85.29 -52.39 -51.14
CA GLN A 190 -85.67 -53.63 -50.45
C GLN A 190 -87.19 -53.87 -50.50
N ASP A 191 -88.01 -52.83 -50.35
CA ASP A 191 -89.47 -52.97 -50.43
C ASP A 191 -89.97 -53.22 -51.87
N LEU A 192 -89.34 -52.61 -52.87
CA LEU A 192 -89.57 -52.96 -54.28
C LEU A 192 -89.14 -54.39 -54.58
N HIS A 193 -87.99 -54.84 -54.06
CA HIS A 193 -87.52 -56.22 -54.24
C HIS A 193 -88.47 -57.24 -53.61
N LYS A 194 -89.02 -56.98 -52.41
CA LYS A 194 -90.08 -57.80 -51.79
C LYS A 194 -91.34 -57.87 -52.67
N ARG A 195 -91.77 -56.75 -53.26
CA ARG A 195 -92.92 -56.72 -54.18
C ARG A 195 -92.65 -57.53 -55.46
N ILE A 196 -91.44 -57.44 -56.01
CA ILE A 196 -91.02 -58.23 -57.16
C ILE A 196 -91.04 -59.73 -56.82
N GLN A 197 -90.44 -60.16 -55.71
CA GLN A 197 -90.47 -61.58 -55.28
C GLN A 197 -91.90 -62.13 -55.09
N VAL A 198 -92.84 -61.31 -54.61
CA VAL A 198 -94.26 -61.71 -54.49
C VAL A 198 -94.89 -61.87 -55.87
N MET A 199 -94.63 -60.94 -56.79
CA MET A 199 -95.12 -60.98 -58.17
C MET A 199 -94.52 -62.15 -58.97
N GLU A 200 -93.22 -62.44 -58.79
CA GLU A 200 -92.54 -63.61 -59.35
C GLU A 200 -93.17 -64.92 -58.84
N LYS A 201 -93.47 -65.03 -57.54
CA LYS A 201 -94.17 -66.21 -57.00
C LYS A 201 -95.57 -66.39 -57.59
N GLN A 202 -96.32 -65.30 -57.80
CA GLN A 202 -97.62 -65.34 -58.47
C GLN A 202 -97.49 -65.77 -59.94
N LEU A 203 -96.51 -65.23 -60.66
CA LEU A 203 -96.24 -65.59 -62.06
C LEU A 203 -95.78 -67.05 -62.18
N GLN A 204 -94.92 -67.53 -61.28
CA GLN A 204 -94.48 -68.93 -61.21
C GLN A 204 -95.67 -69.88 -60.91
N GLN A 205 -96.62 -69.46 -60.06
CA GLN A 205 -97.87 -70.20 -59.85
C GLN A 205 -98.72 -70.26 -61.13
N GLN A 206 -98.90 -69.15 -61.84
CA GLN A 206 -99.61 -69.13 -63.12
C GLN A 206 -98.91 -69.99 -64.19
N LEU A 207 -97.59 -69.92 -64.29
CA LEU A 207 -96.80 -70.76 -65.20
C LEU A 207 -96.90 -72.25 -64.86
N ASN A 208 -96.90 -72.61 -63.57
CA ASN A 208 -97.11 -74.01 -63.15
C ASN A 208 -98.54 -74.50 -63.42
N GLN A 209 -99.56 -73.65 -63.26
CA GLN A 209 -100.94 -73.97 -63.65
C GLN A 209 -101.07 -74.13 -65.17
N MET A 210 -100.45 -73.25 -65.95
CA MET A 210 -100.37 -73.34 -67.41
C MET A 210 -99.61 -74.60 -67.87
N ALA A 211 -98.52 -74.97 -67.20
CA ALA A 211 -97.75 -76.18 -67.49
C ALA A 211 -98.50 -77.48 -67.14
N GLN A 212 -99.37 -77.45 -66.12
CA GLN A 212 -100.32 -78.55 -65.88
C GLN A 212 -101.36 -78.65 -67.00
N TYR A 213 -101.95 -77.53 -67.43
CA TYR A 213 -102.88 -77.48 -68.56
C TYR A 213 -102.24 -77.93 -69.89
N GLN A 214 -100.97 -77.62 -70.13
CA GLN A 214 -100.23 -78.03 -71.34
C GLN A 214 -99.85 -79.51 -71.35
N LYS A 215 -99.97 -80.23 -70.22
CA LYS A 215 -99.67 -81.66 -70.15
C LYS A 215 -100.79 -82.56 -70.71
N GLU A 216 -101.98 -82.01 -70.97
CA GLU A 216 -103.13 -82.76 -71.48
C GLU A 216 -103.42 -82.59 -72.99
N ARG A 217 -102.71 -81.69 -73.70
CA ARG A 217 -102.79 -81.57 -75.18
C ARG A 217 -101.45 -81.22 -75.80
N GLY A 218 -101.03 -82.01 -76.79
CA GLY A 218 -99.80 -81.77 -77.54
C GLY A 218 -99.94 -80.84 -78.76
N ILE A 219 -98.78 -80.57 -79.38
CA ILE A 219 -98.51 -79.89 -80.66
C ILE A 219 -97.95 -78.43 -80.54
N GLN A 220 -96.87 -78.21 -81.30
CA GLN A 220 -96.03 -77.01 -81.57
C GLN A 220 -96.64 -76.14 -82.72
N PRO A 221 -96.02 -75.05 -83.26
CA PRO A 221 -94.93 -74.16 -82.81
C PRO A 221 -95.19 -72.62 -83.09
N GLN A 222 -94.15 -71.78 -82.94
CA GLN A 222 -93.82 -70.51 -83.69
C GLN A 222 -93.74 -69.15 -82.94
N GLN A 223 -92.83 -68.31 -83.46
CA GLN A 223 -92.39 -66.93 -83.10
C GLN A 223 -93.24 -65.85 -83.87
N PRO A 224 -92.94 -64.52 -83.97
CA PRO A 224 -91.78 -63.72 -83.50
C PRO A 224 -92.01 -62.26 -82.96
N VAL A 225 -90.94 -61.70 -82.37
CA VAL A 225 -90.42 -60.29 -82.33
C VAL A 225 -91.37 -59.08 -82.16
N ASP A 226 -91.00 -58.13 -81.28
CA ASP A 226 -91.55 -56.75 -81.21
C ASP A 226 -90.44 -55.68 -81.34
N ASP A 227 -90.45 -54.92 -82.43
CA ASP A 227 -89.41 -53.97 -82.87
C ASP A 227 -89.31 -52.66 -82.04
N LYS A 228 -90.19 -52.47 -81.06
CA LYS A 228 -90.34 -51.18 -80.35
C LYS A 228 -89.31 -50.94 -79.26
N GLU A 229 -88.84 -51.97 -78.56
CA GLU A 229 -87.81 -51.81 -77.53
C GLU A 229 -86.44 -51.55 -78.13
N LEU A 230 -86.11 -52.23 -79.23
CA LEU A 230 -84.88 -52.03 -80.00
C LEU A 230 -84.73 -50.57 -80.50
N ASN A 231 -85.84 -49.93 -80.88
CA ASN A 231 -85.85 -48.52 -81.27
C ASN A 231 -85.78 -47.53 -80.09
N LYS A 232 -86.26 -47.90 -78.89
CA LYS A 232 -86.06 -47.08 -77.67
C LYS A 232 -84.60 -47.09 -77.24
N LEU A 233 -83.99 -48.28 -77.15
CA LEU A 233 -82.58 -48.45 -76.78
C LEU A 233 -81.64 -47.73 -77.74
N ARG A 234 -81.95 -47.70 -79.05
CA ARG A 234 -81.21 -46.89 -80.04
C ARG A 234 -81.28 -45.39 -79.74
N LYS A 235 -82.43 -44.85 -79.35
CA LYS A 235 -82.59 -43.43 -78.98
C LYS A 235 -81.89 -43.07 -77.67
N GLU A 236 -81.88 -43.96 -76.70
CA GLU A 236 -81.17 -43.75 -75.43
C GLU A 236 -79.65 -43.77 -75.64
N LEU A 237 -79.15 -44.66 -76.50
CA LEU A 237 -77.75 -44.70 -76.93
C LEU A 237 -77.33 -43.41 -77.66
N GLU A 238 -78.14 -42.94 -78.61
CA GLU A 238 -77.90 -41.69 -79.35
C GLU A 238 -77.91 -40.45 -78.43
N LYS A 239 -78.79 -40.43 -77.41
CA LYS A 239 -78.80 -39.37 -76.40
C LYS A 239 -77.53 -39.38 -75.55
N ALA A 240 -77.11 -40.55 -75.07
CA ALA A 240 -75.87 -40.69 -74.30
C ALA A 240 -74.63 -40.28 -75.12
N GLN A 241 -74.59 -40.57 -76.43
CA GLN A 241 -73.51 -40.13 -77.32
C GLN A 241 -73.45 -38.60 -77.48
N ASN A 242 -74.61 -37.93 -77.55
CA ASN A 242 -74.65 -36.46 -77.59
C ASN A 242 -74.25 -35.83 -76.24
N ASP A 243 -74.66 -36.41 -75.11
CA ASP A 243 -74.26 -35.91 -73.78
C ASP A 243 -72.75 -36.06 -73.54
N ILE A 244 -72.11 -37.11 -74.06
CA ILE A 244 -70.63 -37.26 -74.05
C ILE A 244 -69.96 -36.18 -74.89
N ARG A 245 -70.41 -35.96 -76.14
CA ARG A 245 -69.87 -34.89 -77.00
C ARG A 245 -69.97 -33.50 -76.35
N ASN A 246 -71.08 -33.19 -75.70
CA ASN A 246 -71.26 -31.93 -75.00
C ASN A 246 -70.21 -31.77 -73.88
N LYS A 247 -69.98 -32.83 -73.08
CA LYS A 247 -68.95 -32.82 -72.03
C LYS A 247 -67.52 -32.72 -72.56
N ASP A 248 -67.21 -33.32 -73.71
CA ASP A 248 -65.91 -33.14 -74.35
C ASP A 248 -65.68 -31.68 -74.78
N THR A 249 -66.69 -31.01 -75.36
CA THR A 249 -66.57 -29.57 -75.69
C THR A 249 -66.47 -28.67 -74.45
N GLU A 250 -67.11 -29.04 -73.34
CA GLU A 250 -67.02 -28.31 -72.08
C GLU A 250 -65.65 -28.48 -71.41
N LYS A 251 -65.07 -29.69 -71.51
CA LYS A 251 -63.69 -29.99 -71.10
C LYS A 251 -62.67 -29.18 -71.91
N GLU A 252 -62.78 -29.13 -73.24
CA GLU A 252 -61.90 -28.29 -74.08
C GLU A 252 -62.00 -26.80 -73.70
N ARG A 253 -63.22 -26.32 -73.40
CA ARG A 253 -63.45 -24.93 -72.99
C ARG A 253 -62.84 -24.60 -71.62
N LEU A 254 -62.90 -25.53 -70.66
CA LEU A 254 -62.24 -25.38 -69.35
C LEU A 254 -60.72 -25.47 -69.48
N GLN A 255 -60.20 -26.32 -70.37
CA GLN A 255 -58.77 -26.43 -70.62
C GLN A 255 -58.19 -25.14 -71.22
N ALA A 256 -58.88 -24.50 -72.17
CA ALA A 256 -58.50 -23.20 -72.71
C ALA A 256 -58.54 -22.06 -71.66
N GLN A 257 -59.45 -22.12 -70.68
CA GLN A 257 -59.48 -21.16 -69.56
C GLN A 257 -58.28 -21.32 -68.62
N LEU A 258 -57.87 -22.56 -68.34
CA LEU A 258 -56.66 -22.85 -67.55
C LEU A 258 -55.39 -22.38 -68.26
N GLU A 259 -55.28 -22.57 -69.57
CA GLU A 259 -54.13 -22.10 -70.37
C GLU A 259 -53.98 -20.57 -70.35
N MET A 260 -55.09 -19.81 -70.42
CA MET A 260 -55.04 -18.34 -70.24
C MET A 260 -54.59 -17.94 -68.83
N LEU A 261 -55.11 -18.57 -67.78
CA LEU A 261 -54.75 -18.25 -66.40
C LEU A 261 -53.27 -18.54 -66.11
N VAL A 262 -52.69 -19.59 -66.71
CA VAL A 262 -51.25 -19.88 -66.62
C VAL A 262 -50.43 -18.77 -67.29
N GLN A 263 -50.78 -18.37 -68.52
CA GLN A 263 -50.08 -17.28 -69.21
C GLN A 263 -50.17 -15.94 -68.46
N GLU A 264 -51.32 -15.66 -67.83
CA GLU A 264 -51.53 -14.44 -67.05
C GLU A 264 -50.74 -14.46 -65.72
N LEU A 265 -50.61 -15.64 -65.08
CA LEU A 265 -49.73 -15.82 -63.91
C LEU A 265 -48.24 -15.69 -64.26
N GLU A 266 -47.79 -16.27 -65.38
CA GLU A 266 -46.41 -16.12 -65.86
C GLU A 266 -46.08 -14.66 -66.18
N ARG A 267 -47.01 -13.94 -66.82
CA ARG A 267 -46.86 -12.50 -67.12
C ARG A 267 -46.78 -11.66 -65.85
N ASN A 268 -47.64 -11.93 -64.86
CA ASN A 268 -47.62 -11.24 -63.57
C ASN A 268 -46.32 -11.51 -62.77
N GLN A 269 -45.76 -12.73 -62.83
CA GLN A 269 -44.46 -13.01 -62.22
C GLN A 269 -43.32 -12.23 -62.87
N MET A 270 -43.34 -12.08 -64.20
CA MET A 270 -42.36 -11.27 -64.94
C MET A 270 -42.47 -9.77 -64.64
N GLU A 271 -43.69 -9.21 -64.55
CA GLU A 271 -43.89 -7.81 -64.13
C GLU A 271 -43.51 -7.57 -62.67
N LEU A 272 -43.72 -8.54 -61.77
CA LEU A 272 -43.24 -8.47 -60.39
C LEU A 272 -41.70 -8.43 -60.33
N LEU A 273 -41.03 -9.26 -61.12
CA LEU A 273 -39.56 -9.27 -61.22
C LEU A 273 -39.01 -7.97 -61.84
N GLU A 274 -39.67 -7.42 -62.87
CA GLU A 274 -39.28 -6.12 -63.43
C GLU A 274 -39.49 -4.95 -62.46
N THR A 275 -40.62 -4.91 -61.77
CA THR A 275 -40.93 -3.84 -60.80
C THR A 275 -40.00 -3.91 -59.58
N GLN A 276 -39.65 -5.12 -59.11
CA GLN A 276 -38.67 -5.32 -58.05
C GLN A 276 -37.25 -4.91 -58.48
N LYS A 277 -36.89 -5.10 -59.76
CA LYS A 277 -35.63 -4.61 -60.36
C LYS A 277 -35.61 -3.09 -60.55
N LYS A 278 -36.74 -2.46 -60.88
CA LYS A 278 -36.91 -0.99 -60.95
C LYS A 278 -36.86 -0.33 -59.55
N LEU A 279 -37.43 -0.97 -58.53
CA LEU A 279 -37.36 -0.51 -57.13
C LEU A 279 -35.94 -0.57 -56.54
N GLN A 280 -35.05 -1.42 -57.06
CA GLN A 280 -33.63 -1.44 -56.68
C GLN A 280 -32.77 -0.38 -57.41
N SER A 281 -33.32 0.35 -58.38
CA SER A 281 -32.55 1.27 -59.24
C SER A 281 -33.04 2.73 -59.26
N ALA A 282 -34.18 3.05 -58.64
CA ALA A 282 -34.72 4.42 -58.57
C ALA A 282 -34.37 5.14 -57.24
N GLY A 283 -33.28 5.90 -57.24
CA GLY A 283 -32.92 6.78 -56.13
C GLY A 283 -33.69 8.11 -56.13
N ALA A 284 -34.29 8.42 -54.98
CA ALA A 284 -34.65 9.75 -54.44
C ALA A 284 -35.03 10.91 -55.40
N GLN A 285 -36.25 11.43 -55.25
CA GLN A 285 -36.54 12.86 -55.45
C GLN A 285 -37.63 13.37 -54.47
N LYS A 286 -37.45 14.61 -53.99
CA LYS A 286 -38.33 15.36 -53.08
C LYS A 286 -39.14 16.42 -53.86
N PRO A 287 -40.26 16.88 -53.30
CA PRO A 287 -40.42 18.33 -53.04
C PRO A 287 -40.63 18.66 -51.54
N THR A 288 -41.43 19.66 -51.15
CA THR A 288 -41.01 21.02 -50.72
C THR A 288 -41.84 21.48 -49.49
N GLU A 289 -41.42 22.44 -48.65
CA GLU A 289 -40.07 22.95 -48.36
C GLU A 289 -39.94 23.47 -46.91
N ASP A 290 -38.79 23.21 -46.26
CA ASP A 290 -38.37 23.81 -44.98
C ASP A 290 -36.83 23.68 -44.82
N LEU A 291 -36.12 23.92 -45.93
CA LEU A 291 -34.84 23.25 -46.22
C LEU A 291 -33.57 23.98 -45.77
N SER A 292 -33.64 25.17 -45.18
CA SER A 292 -32.42 25.91 -44.75
C SER A 292 -31.78 25.31 -43.49
N GLY A 293 -32.52 25.32 -42.38
CA GLY A 293 -32.06 24.74 -41.11
C GLY A 293 -31.94 23.21 -41.15
N GLN A 294 -32.85 22.55 -41.87
CA GLN A 294 -32.76 21.11 -42.09
C GLN A 294 -31.56 20.73 -42.98
N LYS A 295 -31.22 21.47 -44.07
CA LYS A 295 -30.02 21.13 -44.85
C LYS A 295 -28.75 21.19 -44.00
N LYS A 296 -28.54 22.22 -43.18
CA LYS A 296 -27.33 22.28 -42.33
C LYS A 296 -27.24 21.10 -41.36
N LYS A 297 -28.31 20.77 -40.65
CA LYS A 297 -28.33 19.60 -39.75
C LYS A 297 -28.17 18.27 -40.49
N LEU A 298 -28.80 18.14 -41.66
CA LEU A 298 -28.79 16.93 -42.47
C LEU A 298 -27.47 16.76 -43.23
N ASP A 299 -26.77 17.85 -43.57
CA ASP A 299 -25.41 17.83 -44.13
C ASP A 299 -24.35 17.59 -43.03
N GLU A 300 -24.57 18.06 -41.80
CA GLU A 300 -23.77 17.65 -40.63
C GLU A 300 -24.00 16.17 -40.27
N GLU A 301 -25.24 15.67 -40.30
CA GLU A 301 -25.57 14.25 -40.14
C GLU A 301 -25.02 13.41 -41.28
N LYS A 302 -25.09 13.85 -42.54
CA LYS A 302 -24.44 13.19 -43.68
C LYS A 302 -22.93 13.14 -43.49
N LYS A 303 -22.29 14.23 -43.08
CA LYS A 303 -20.84 14.25 -42.85
C LYS A 303 -20.44 13.29 -41.74
N ARG A 304 -21.19 13.26 -40.63
CA ARG A 304 -21.04 12.24 -39.58
C ARG A 304 -21.28 10.82 -40.11
N LEU A 305 -22.29 10.60 -40.96
CA LEU A 305 -22.56 9.31 -41.59
C LEU A 305 -21.49 8.90 -42.61
N GLU A 306 -20.85 9.85 -43.31
CA GLU A 306 -19.71 9.61 -44.19
C GLU A 306 -18.46 9.27 -43.42
N ASP A 307 -18.19 9.95 -42.29
CA ASP A 307 -17.06 9.64 -41.43
C ASP A 307 -17.28 8.32 -40.65
N TYR A 308 -18.52 8.02 -40.24
CA TYR A 308 -18.90 6.68 -39.77
C TYR A 308 -18.76 5.62 -40.86
N LYS A 309 -19.16 5.91 -42.12
CA LYS A 309 -18.94 5.00 -43.25
C LYS A 309 -17.47 4.75 -43.51
N LYS A 310 -16.61 5.78 -43.46
CA LYS A 310 -15.15 5.62 -43.59
C LYS A 310 -14.60 4.74 -42.48
N GLN A 311 -14.97 4.98 -41.21
CA GLN A 311 -14.56 4.11 -40.11
C GLN A 311 -15.07 2.68 -40.27
N LEU A 312 -16.29 2.49 -40.80
CA LEU A 312 -16.88 1.17 -41.03
C LEU A 312 -16.21 0.47 -42.23
N ASP A 313 -15.84 1.19 -43.30
CA ASP A 313 -15.06 0.68 -44.43
C ASP A 313 -13.59 0.39 -44.05
N GLU A 314 -13.00 1.16 -43.13
CA GLU A 314 -11.68 0.89 -42.54
C GLU A 314 -11.72 -0.34 -41.63
N GLN A 315 -12.74 -0.46 -40.76
CA GLN A 315 -12.96 -1.67 -39.99
C GLN A 315 -13.27 -2.88 -40.88
N LYS A 316 -14.03 -2.69 -41.97
CA LYS A 316 -14.30 -3.74 -42.95
C LYS A 316 -13.02 -4.16 -43.68
N LYS A 317 -12.16 -3.23 -44.11
CA LYS A 317 -10.83 -3.56 -44.67
C LYS A 317 -9.94 -4.27 -43.65
N ALA A 318 -9.99 -3.89 -42.38
CA ALA A 318 -9.26 -4.58 -41.31
C ALA A 318 -9.80 -5.99 -41.04
N VAL A 319 -11.13 -6.18 -41.10
CA VAL A 319 -11.78 -7.49 -41.02
C VAL A 319 -11.46 -8.33 -42.24
N ASP A 320 -11.57 -7.81 -43.47
CA ASP A 320 -11.20 -8.49 -44.71
C ASP A 320 -9.71 -8.88 -44.71
N SER A 321 -8.83 -8.03 -44.18
CA SER A 321 -7.40 -8.34 -44.02
C SER A 321 -7.15 -9.45 -42.99
N LYS A 322 -7.90 -9.47 -41.88
CA LYS A 322 -7.82 -10.55 -40.89
C LYS A 322 -8.44 -11.84 -41.40
N GLN A 323 -9.54 -11.76 -42.14
CA GLN A 323 -10.21 -12.88 -42.78
C GLN A 323 -9.29 -13.55 -43.80
N ARG A 324 -8.60 -12.77 -44.65
CA ARG A 324 -7.55 -13.28 -45.54
C ARG A 324 -6.39 -13.92 -44.79
N GLN A 325 -5.95 -13.35 -43.67
CA GLN A 325 -4.91 -13.98 -42.83
C GLN A 325 -5.39 -15.30 -42.19
N VAL A 326 -6.67 -15.41 -41.82
CA VAL A 326 -7.28 -16.65 -41.33
C VAL A 326 -7.38 -17.68 -42.46
N GLU A 327 -7.86 -17.31 -43.64
CA GLU A 327 -7.93 -18.19 -44.82
C GLU A 327 -6.54 -18.67 -45.29
N GLU A 328 -5.52 -17.81 -45.20
CA GLU A 328 -4.12 -18.16 -45.46
C GLU A 328 -3.59 -19.17 -44.40
N LYS A 329 -3.90 -18.95 -43.12
CA LYS A 329 -3.55 -19.86 -42.00
C LYS A 329 -4.29 -21.20 -42.14
N GLU A 330 -5.56 -21.20 -42.50
CA GLU A 330 -6.37 -22.41 -42.74
C GLU A 330 -5.86 -23.18 -43.96
N ARG A 331 -5.45 -22.50 -45.04
CA ARG A 331 -4.74 -23.14 -46.16
C ARG A 331 -3.42 -23.77 -45.73
N GLN A 332 -2.62 -23.07 -44.93
CA GLN A 332 -1.35 -23.59 -44.42
C GLN A 332 -1.57 -24.81 -43.52
N LEU A 333 -2.58 -24.80 -42.65
CA LEU A 333 -2.97 -25.95 -41.83
C LEU A 333 -3.47 -27.12 -42.67
N ALA A 334 -4.35 -26.87 -43.65
CA ALA A 334 -4.86 -27.91 -44.56
C ALA A 334 -3.76 -28.53 -45.45
N GLU A 335 -2.74 -27.74 -45.83
CA GLU A 335 -1.57 -28.25 -46.56
C GLU A 335 -0.61 -29.02 -45.64
N LEU A 336 -0.41 -28.59 -44.40
CA LEU A 336 0.31 -29.38 -43.38
C LEU A 336 -0.41 -30.71 -43.10
N ASP A 337 -1.73 -30.74 -42.98
CA ASP A 337 -2.51 -31.97 -42.85
C ASP A 337 -2.38 -32.88 -44.07
N LYS A 338 -2.38 -32.32 -45.29
CA LYS A 338 -2.07 -33.10 -46.51
C LYS A 338 -0.66 -33.66 -46.50
N GLN A 339 0.33 -32.91 -46.01
CA GLN A 339 1.71 -33.36 -45.92
C GLN A 339 1.89 -34.44 -44.84
N LEU A 340 1.23 -34.31 -43.69
CA LEU A 340 1.18 -35.33 -42.65
C LEU A 340 0.48 -36.59 -43.14
N LYS A 341 -0.64 -36.46 -43.86
CA LYS A 341 -1.36 -37.59 -44.45
C LYS A 341 -0.53 -38.30 -45.53
N LYS A 342 0.14 -37.56 -46.41
CA LYS A 342 1.10 -38.12 -47.37
C LYS A 342 2.28 -38.80 -46.68
N ARG A 343 2.83 -38.22 -45.60
CA ARG A 343 3.89 -38.87 -44.81
C ARG A 343 3.41 -40.14 -44.12
N LYS A 344 2.17 -40.17 -43.65
CA LYS A 344 1.57 -41.37 -43.07
C LYS A 344 1.39 -42.45 -44.14
N GLU A 345 0.78 -42.11 -45.28
CA GLU A 345 0.63 -43.03 -46.42
C GLU A 345 2.00 -43.53 -46.94
N GLN A 346 3.05 -42.70 -46.89
CA GLN A 346 4.43 -43.10 -47.21
C GLN A 346 5.05 -44.00 -46.13
N MET A 347 4.81 -43.77 -44.84
CA MET A 347 5.23 -44.70 -43.78
C MET A 347 4.49 -46.03 -43.92
N ASP A 348 3.17 -46.02 -44.08
CA ASP A 348 2.36 -47.23 -44.26
C ASP A 348 2.84 -48.03 -45.50
N GLN A 349 3.19 -47.36 -46.60
CA GLN A 349 3.80 -48.00 -47.79
C GLN A 349 5.22 -48.53 -47.56
N LEU A 350 6.04 -47.83 -46.75
CA LEU A 350 7.39 -48.27 -46.40
C LEU A 350 7.37 -49.43 -45.40
N GLU A 351 6.47 -49.43 -44.42
CA GLU A 351 6.22 -50.57 -43.51
C GLU A 351 5.74 -51.78 -44.30
N LEU A 352 4.74 -51.62 -45.19
CA LEU A 352 4.24 -52.71 -46.03
C LEU A 352 5.32 -53.24 -46.99
N SER A 353 6.24 -52.37 -47.44
CA SER A 353 7.38 -52.77 -48.27
C SER A 353 8.48 -53.48 -47.47
N LEU A 354 8.80 -52.99 -46.27
CA LEU A 354 9.75 -53.63 -45.34
C LEU A 354 9.24 -55.00 -44.87
N GLN A 355 7.94 -55.13 -44.62
CA GLN A 355 7.28 -56.39 -44.26
C GLN A 355 7.26 -57.39 -45.43
N LYS A 356 7.26 -56.92 -46.69
CA LYS A 356 7.33 -57.78 -47.89
C LYS A 356 8.75 -58.10 -48.36
N ALA A 357 9.71 -57.20 -48.15
CA ALA A 357 11.06 -57.27 -48.74
C ALA A 357 12.13 -57.79 -47.75
N GLY A 358 11.76 -58.72 -46.87
CA GLY A 358 12.54 -59.21 -45.73
C GLY A 358 14.06 -59.28 -45.94
N GLY A 359 14.77 -58.28 -45.40
CA GLY A 359 16.22 -58.28 -45.21
C GLY A 359 17.09 -58.18 -46.46
N SER A 360 17.14 -57.01 -47.11
CA SER A 360 18.21 -56.69 -48.08
C SER A 360 19.14 -55.59 -47.55
N ALA A 361 20.46 -55.84 -47.60
CA ALA A 361 21.49 -54.97 -47.02
C ALA A 361 21.55 -53.56 -47.62
N ALA A 362 21.02 -53.34 -48.84
CA ALA A 362 20.95 -52.02 -49.46
C ALA A 362 20.00 -51.07 -48.69
N ALA A 363 18.89 -51.60 -48.15
CA ALA A 363 17.93 -50.80 -47.40
C ALA A 363 18.51 -50.29 -46.06
N ALA A 364 19.43 -51.05 -45.45
CA ALA A 364 20.11 -50.65 -44.21
C ALA A 364 21.00 -49.42 -44.39
N GLY A 365 21.64 -49.26 -45.57
CA GLY A 365 22.49 -48.11 -45.87
C GLY A 365 21.69 -46.80 -46.03
N GLU A 366 20.58 -46.82 -46.75
CA GLU A 366 19.69 -45.65 -46.84
C GLU A 366 18.96 -45.35 -45.53
N LEU A 367 18.58 -46.39 -44.76
CA LEU A 367 18.02 -46.20 -43.42
C LEU A 367 19.03 -45.52 -42.49
N ASN A 368 20.30 -45.97 -42.44
CA ASN A 368 21.32 -45.31 -41.64
C ASN A 368 21.55 -43.84 -42.05
N LYS A 369 21.49 -43.53 -43.35
CA LYS A 369 21.67 -42.16 -43.83
C LYS A 369 20.50 -41.26 -43.44
N LYS A 370 19.26 -41.75 -43.57
CA LYS A 370 18.05 -41.04 -43.13
C LYS A 370 17.95 -40.95 -41.60
N LEU A 371 18.43 -41.96 -40.87
CA LEU A 371 18.56 -41.93 -39.41
C LEU A 371 19.52 -40.81 -39.00
N SER A 372 20.72 -40.75 -39.59
CA SER A 372 21.70 -39.70 -39.33
C SER A 372 21.20 -38.29 -39.70
N GLU A 373 20.45 -38.13 -40.80
CA GLU A 373 19.80 -36.85 -41.14
C GLU A 373 18.65 -36.50 -40.18
N ALA A 374 17.90 -37.48 -39.66
CA ALA A 374 16.86 -37.27 -38.66
C ALA A 374 17.46 -36.91 -37.29
N GLU A 375 18.51 -37.61 -36.85
CA GLU A 375 19.29 -37.33 -35.64
C GLU A 375 19.87 -35.90 -35.69
N LYS A 376 20.48 -35.51 -36.81
CA LYS A 376 21.05 -34.17 -36.99
C LYS A 376 20.00 -33.06 -37.01
N ASN A 377 18.78 -33.35 -37.47
CA ASN A 377 17.66 -32.40 -37.40
C ASN A 377 17.02 -32.35 -36.00
N LEU A 378 16.98 -33.48 -35.28
CA LEU A 378 16.59 -33.55 -33.88
C LEU A 378 17.57 -32.76 -33.00
N GLU A 379 18.86 -32.90 -33.24
CA GLU A 379 19.93 -32.17 -32.53
C GLU A 379 19.81 -30.65 -32.74
N LYS A 380 19.57 -30.19 -33.98
CA LYS A 380 19.27 -28.77 -34.27
C LYS A 380 18.00 -28.27 -33.55
N ALA A 381 16.92 -29.05 -33.57
CA ALA A 381 15.69 -28.69 -32.87
C ALA A 381 15.90 -28.65 -31.34
N GLN A 382 16.74 -29.53 -30.79
CA GLN A 382 17.16 -29.50 -29.39
C GLN A 382 18.06 -28.29 -29.07
N GLU A 383 18.96 -27.88 -29.97
CA GLU A 383 19.72 -26.64 -29.81
C GLU A 383 18.83 -25.40 -29.83
N GLU A 384 17.87 -25.32 -30.77
CA GLU A 384 16.91 -24.21 -30.84
C GLU A 384 15.99 -24.17 -29.62
N ALA A 385 15.53 -25.33 -29.13
CA ALA A 385 14.80 -25.43 -27.87
C ALA A 385 15.65 -24.95 -26.68
N LYS A 386 16.93 -25.36 -26.59
CA LYS A 386 17.87 -24.90 -25.55
C LYS A 386 18.15 -23.39 -25.64
N ARG A 387 18.27 -22.82 -26.84
CA ARG A 387 18.40 -21.36 -27.04
C ARG A 387 17.15 -20.64 -26.56
N SER A 388 15.95 -21.10 -26.94
CA SER A 388 14.70 -20.47 -26.47
C SER A 388 14.48 -20.61 -24.95
N ALA A 389 14.92 -21.72 -24.35
CA ALA A 389 14.90 -21.91 -22.90
C ALA A 389 15.83 -20.92 -22.19
N GLY A 390 17.05 -20.72 -22.70
CA GLY A 390 17.99 -19.72 -22.18
C GLY A 390 17.52 -18.28 -22.39
N GLU A 391 16.81 -17.98 -23.48
CA GLU A 391 16.16 -16.67 -23.68
C GLU A 391 14.99 -16.46 -22.72
N MET A 392 14.19 -17.49 -22.44
CA MET A 392 13.12 -17.43 -21.44
C MET A 392 13.67 -17.26 -20.02
N GLU A 393 14.76 -17.96 -19.68
CA GLU A 393 15.45 -17.82 -18.39
C GLU A 393 16.05 -16.41 -18.24
N ARG A 394 16.67 -15.86 -19.29
CA ARG A 394 17.15 -14.47 -19.33
C ARG A 394 16.02 -13.44 -19.17
N LEU A 395 14.86 -13.69 -19.77
CA LEU A 395 13.68 -12.82 -19.62
C LEU A 395 13.10 -12.90 -18.20
N LEU A 396 13.02 -14.10 -17.61
CA LEU A 396 12.64 -14.29 -16.21
C LEU A 396 13.59 -13.55 -15.27
N GLN A 397 14.90 -13.63 -15.52
CA GLN A 397 15.92 -12.95 -14.72
C GLN A 397 15.85 -11.42 -14.85
N LEU A 398 15.54 -10.90 -16.04
CA LEU A 398 15.24 -9.47 -16.26
C LEU A 398 13.98 -9.00 -15.52
N VAL A 399 12.90 -9.81 -15.54
CA VAL A 399 11.67 -9.52 -14.78
C VAL A 399 11.95 -9.55 -13.27
N GLN A 400 12.72 -10.54 -12.80
CA GLN A 400 13.08 -10.65 -11.39
C GLN A 400 13.96 -9.47 -10.94
N MET A 401 15.00 -9.11 -11.69
CA MET A 401 15.81 -7.91 -11.41
C MET A 401 14.97 -6.62 -11.45
N SER A 402 14.02 -6.50 -12.39
CA SER A 402 13.10 -5.36 -12.45
C SER A 402 12.19 -5.30 -11.22
N GLN A 403 11.74 -6.44 -10.71
CA GLN A 403 10.93 -6.52 -9.49
C GLN A 403 11.77 -6.21 -8.25
N GLU A 404 13.02 -6.68 -8.17
CA GLU A 404 13.96 -6.37 -7.09
C GLU A 404 14.36 -4.88 -7.08
N GLU A 405 14.57 -4.26 -8.25
CA GLU A 405 14.73 -2.82 -8.39
C GLU A 405 13.48 -2.04 -7.96
N GLN A 406 12.29 -2.56 -8.25
CA GLN A 406 11.04 -1.91 -7.81
C GLN A 406 10.88 -2.02 -6.29
N ASN A 407 11.09 -3.20 -5.72
CA ASN A 407 11.02 -3.46 -4.27
C ASN A 407 12.03 -2.60 -3.49
N THR A 408 13.24 -2.41 -4.02
CA THR A 408 14.26 -1.52 -3.39
C THR A 408 13.88 -0.05 -3.49
N LYS A 409 13.30 0.41 -4.60
CA LYS A 409 12.75 1.77 -4.74
C LYS A 409 11.55 2.00 -3.80
N GLU A 410 10.65 1.03 -3.66
CA GLU A 410 9.53 1.09 -2.71
C GLU A 410 10.01 1.15 -1.25
N LYS A 411 11.04 0.37 -0.90
CA LYS A 411 11.67 0.44 0.42
C LYS A 411 12.33 1.81 0.69
N GLN A 412 13.04 2.37 -0.29
CA GLN A 412 13.59 3.74 -0.19
C GLN A 412 12.48 4.80 -0.02
N ILE A 413 11.36 4.68 -0.75
CA ILE A 413 10.20 5.56 -0.60
C ILE A 413 9.63 5.47 0.82
N MET A 414 9.49 4.26 1.37
CA MET A 414 9.02 4.04 2.74
C MET A 414 9.97 4.65 3.79
N GLU A 415 11.29 4.46 3.63
CA GLU A 415 12.31 5.04 4.50
C GLU A 415 12.32 6.57 4.44
N LEU A 416 12.19 7.17 3.24
CA LEU A 416 12.08 8.62 3.05
C LEU A 416 10.78 9.19 3.64
N GLN A 417 9.64 8.50 3.48
CA GLN A 417 8.37 8.90 4.10
C GLN A 417 8.45 8.86 5.63
N GLN A 418 9.09 7.84 6.20
CA GLN A 418 9.28 7.72 7.65
C GLN A 418 10.28 8.77 8.17
N ALA A 419 11.35 9.07 7.42
CA ALA A 419 12.28 10.16 7.74
C ALA A 419 11.56 11.52 7.72
N LEU A 420 10.72 11.79 6.71
CA LEU A 420 9.92 13.01 6.62
C LEU A 420 8.95 13.15 7.81
N LYS A 421 8.27 12.07 8.19
CA LYS A 421 7.36 12.02 9.34
C LYS A 421 8.10 12.30 10.66
N ASN A 422 9.29 11.71 10.83
CA ASN A 422 10.15 11.95 11.99
C ASN A 422 10.67 13.40 12.02
N ALA A 423 11.05 13.98 10.88
CA ALA A 423 11.47 15.38 10.78
C ALA A 423 10.34 16.35 11.11
N GLN A 424 9.12 16.10 10.61
CA GLN A 424 7.93 16.89 10.96
C GLN A 424 7.59 16.79 12.46
N GLN A 425 7.74 15.61 13.07
CA GLN A 425 7.52 15.44 14.51
C GLN A 425 8.60 16.16 15.34
N LYS A 426 9.87 16.09 14.92
CA LYS A 426 10.97 16.86 15.55
C LYS A 426 10.72 18.37 15.46
N LEU A 427 10.32 18.88 14.29
CA LEU A 427 10.01 20.31 14.11
C LEU A 427 8.88 20.79 15.02
N LYS A 428 7.78 20.01 15.14
CA LYS A 428 6.69 20.30 16.08
C LYS A 428 7.16 20.30 17.53
N ASN A 429 7.94 19.29 17.93
CA ASN A 429 8.47 19.20 19.29
C ASN A 429 9.42 20.37 19.60
N GLN A 430 10.27 20.78 18.64
CA GLN A 430 11.18 21.91 18.77
C GLN A 430 10.43 23.26 18.85
N GLN A 431 9.33 23.42 18.10
CA GLN A 431 8.44 24.58 18.23
C GLN A 431 7.80 24.66 19.63
N THR A 432 7.32 23.55 20.19
CA THR A 432 6.79 23.55 21.57
C THR A 432 7.86 23.79 22.64
N VAL A 433 9.08 23.26 22.47
CA VAL A 433 10.19 23.53 23.41
C VAL A 433 10.62 24.99 23.34
N ASN A 434 10.73 25.57 22.15
CA ASN A 434 11.04 27.00 22.00
C ASN A 434 9.95 27.89 22.63
N ALA A 435 8.67 27.56 22.45
CA ALA A 435 7.57 28.29 23.10
C ALA A 435 7.64 28.19 24.64
N GLN A 436 7.97 27.02 25.19
CA GLN A 436 8.14 26.84 26.64
C GLN A 436 9.36 27.60 27.18
N LEU A 437 10.48 27.60 26.46
CA LEU A 437 11.68 28.37 26.82
C LEU A 437 11.43 29.89 26.75
N GLU A 438 10.67 30.36 25.77
CA GLU A 438 10.29 31.77 25.68
C GLU A 438 9.33 32.18 26.81
N GLU A 439 8.42 31.30 27.21
CA GLU A 439 7.55 31.52 28.37
C GLU A 439 8.34 31.49 29.70
N GLN A 440 9.29 30.58 29.86
CA GLN A 440 10.20 30.57 31.00
C GLN A 440 11.03 31.85 31.07
N ARG A 441 11.65 32.29 29.97
CA ARG A 441 12.39 33.56 29.92
C ARG A 441 11.53 34.75 30.30
N LYS A 442 10.27 34.82 29.85
CA LYS A 442 9.33 35.88 30.26
C LYS A 442 8.96 35.79 31.74
N ARG A 443 8.86 34.60 32.31
CA ARG A 443 8.62 34.42 33.77
C ARG A 443 9.85 34.84 34.59
N GLU A 444 11.04 34.43 34.18
CA GLU A 444 12.33 34.81 34.81
C GLU A 444 12.57 36.33 34.73
N GLU A 445 12.33 36.94 33.57
CA GLU A 445 12.42 38.39 33.37
C GLU A 445 11.42 39.15 34.25
N ASN A 446 10.19 38.65 34.40
CA ASN A 446 9.20 39.22 35.31
C ASN A 446 9.60 39.08 36.79
N ILE A 447 10.15 37.92 37.18
CA ILE A 447 10.67 37.69 38.54
C ILE A 447 11.83 38.66 38.83
N ALA A 448 12.81 38.75 37.94
CA ALA A 448 13.92 39.69 38.07
C ALA A 448 13.44 41.15 38.17
N LYS A 449 12.46 41.55 37.34
CA LYS A 449 11.81 42.87 37.42
C LYS A 449 11.08 43.11 38.74
N THR A 450 10.54 42.08 39.39
CA THR A 450 9.94 42.22 40.73
C THR A 450 10.99 42.30 41.84
N THR A 451 12.05 41.50 41.79
CA THR A 451 13.15 41.55 42.78
C THR A 451 13.84 42.91 42.76
N ILE A 452 14.28 43.37 41.57
CA ILE A 452 14.93 44.69 41.40
C ILE A 452 14.04 45.84 41.91
N LYS A 453 12.71 45.74 41.74
CA LYS A 453 11.77 46.75 42.29
C LYS A 453 11.71 46.73 43.81
N GLU A 454 11.85 45.58 44.44
CA GLU A 454 11.85 45.49 45.90
C GLU A 454 13.21 45.92 46.48
N ASP A 455 14.32 45.55 45.85
CA ASP A 455 15.66 46.04 46.20
C ASP A 455 15.73 47.58 46.14
N ILE A 456 15.18 48.19 45.08
CA ILE A 456 15.07 49.66 44.95
C ILE A 456 14.18 50.27 46.06
N ARG A 457 13.11 49.59 46.50
CA ARG A 457 12.29 50.06 47.64
C ARG A 457 13.01 49.94 48.96
N GLN A 458 13.82 48.89 49.16
CA GLN A 458 14.62 48.73 50.37
C GLN A 458 15.72 49.79 50.43
N LEU A 459 16.50 49.95 49.36
CA LEU A 459 17.55 50.99 49.26
C LEU A 459 16.98 52.40 49.45
N ARG A 460 15.75 52.68 48.99
CA ARG A 460 15.06 53.96 49.25
C ARG A 460 14.75 54.15 50.74
N ARG A 461 14.21 53.14 51.43
CA ARG A 461 13.95 53.20 52.87
C ARG A 461 15.23 53.41 53.67
N GLU A 462 16.28 52.67 53.35
CA GLU A 462 17.60 52.83 53.99
C GLU A 462 18.16 54.25 53.76
N LEU A 463 18.05 54.80 52.55
CA LEU A 463 18.47 56.18 52.26
C LEU A 463 17.67 57.22 53.07
N GLU A 464 16.37 57.01 53.22
CA GLU A 464 15.46 57.87 53.97
C GLU A 464 15.80 57.84 55.47
N GLU A 465 16.02 56.65 56.05
CA GLU A 465 16.50 56.48 57.43
C GLU A 465 17.87 57.14 57.68
N LYS A 466 18.82 57.03 56.73
CA LYS A 466 20.12 57.70 56.82
C LYS A 466 19.97 59.23 56.73
N THR A 467 19.04 59.73 55.92
CA THR A 467 18.75 61.16 55.80
C THR A 467 18.17 61.70 57.12
N ASP A 468 17.21 60.99 57.70
CA ASP A 468 16.64 61.26 59.02
C ASP A 468 17.70 61.27 60.13
N HIS A 469 18.67 60.34 60.07
CA HIS A 469 19.78 60.29 61.01
C HIS A 469 20.75 61.47 60.84
N ILE A 470 21.07 61.84 59.59
CA ILE A 470 21.87 63.03 59.26
C ILE A 470 21.19 64.29 59.81
N ASP A 471 19.88 64.43 59.67
CA ASP A 471 19.16 65.61 60.17
C ASP A 471 19.05 65.64 61.70
N LYS A 472 18.98 64.47 62.37
CA LYS A 472 19.12 64.38 63.83
C LYS A 472 20.53 64.81 64.28
N LEU A 473 21.58 64.37 63.57
CA LEU A 473 22.96 64.78 63.84
C LEU A 473 23.16 66.29 63.62
N LYS A 474 22.63 66.88 62.54
CA LYS A 474 22.66 68.34 62.31
C LYS A 474 22.03 69.11 63.47
N ARG A 475 20.81 68.74 63.89
CA ARG A 475 20.14 69.40 65.05
C ARG A 475 20.97 69.30 66.32
N ALA A 476 21.58 68.14 66.59
CA ALA A 476 22.48 67.97 67.72
C ALA A 476 23.74 68.85 67.59
N THR A 477 24.32 68.96 66.39
CA THR A 477 25.43 69.87 66.10
C THR A 477 25.04 71.34 66.30
N ASP A 478 23.85 71.76 65.86
CA ASP A 478 23.32 73.12 66.07
C ASP A 478 23.07 73.42 67.57
N GLU A 479 22.60 72.43 68.34
CA GLU A 479 22.49 72.53 69.79
C GLU A 479 23.86 72.64 70.48
N TYR A 480 24.85 71.86 70.03
CA TYR A 480 26.22 71.96 70.55
C TYR A 480 26.88 73.28 70.15
N ALA A 481 26.61 73.80 68.94
CA ALA A 481 27.05 75.12 68.52
C ALA A 481 26.48 76.21 69.44
N LYS A 482 25.16 76.23 69.67
CA LYS A 482 24.53 77.19 70.62
C LYS A 482 25.07 77.06 72.04
N LYS A 483 25.36 75.83 72.51
CA LYS A 483 26.01 75.60 73.81
C LYS A 483 27.43 76.17 73.82
N ILE A 484 28.22 75.92 72.76
CA ILE A 484 29.56 76.48 72.57
C ILE A 484 29.50 78.01 72.54
N ASP A 485 28.54 78.61 71.84
CA ASP A 485 28.37 80.06 71.78
C ASP A 485 28.04 80.64 73.17
N SER A 486 27.09 80.07 73.90
CA SER A 486 26.81 80.48 75.29
C SER A 486 28.02 80.29 76.23
N LYS A 487 28.83 79.24 76.00
CA LYS A 487 30.08 79.03 76.74
C LYS A 487 31.20 79.95 76.28
N ASN A 488 31.20 80.42 75.04
CA ASN A 488 32.12 81.44 74.55
C ASN A 488 31.74 82.81 75.12
N GLU A 489 30.45 83.13 75.25
CA GLU A 489 29.97 84.33 75.97
C GLU A 489 30.34 84.27 77.46
N GLU A 490 30.11 83.13 78.14
CA GLU A 490 30.60 82.92 79.51
C GLU A 490 32.13 83.00 79.60
N ILE A 491 32.86 82.46 78.62
CA ILE A 491 34.33 82.52 78.57
C ILE A 491 34.81 83.93 78.24
N GLU A 492 34.12 84.74 77.45
CA GLU A 492 34.47 86.15 77.23
C GLU A 492 34.20 86.98 78.49
N ALA A 493 33.07 86.77 79.17
CA ALA A 493 32.81 87.38 80.48
C ALA A 493 33.88 86.98 81.50
N LEU A 494 34.17 85.68 81.63
CA LEU A 494 35.22 85.18 82.50
C LEU A 494 36.63 85.60 82.04
N ARG A 495 36.89 85.78 80.74
CA ARG A 495 38.15 86.32 80.23
C ARG A 495 38.30 87.78 80.57
N LYS A 496 37.23 88.57 80.52
CA LYS A 496 37.22 89.97 80.96
C LYS A 496 37.50 90.06 82.47
N ASP A 497 36.82 89.24 83.28
CA ASP A 497 37.10 89.09 84.70
C ASP A 497 38.53 88.56 84.97
N LEU A 498 39.06 87.73 84.07
CA LEU A 498 40.43 87.19 84.13
C LEU A 498 41.47 88.14 83.52
N GLU A 499 41.10 89.14 82.73
CA GLU A 499 41.98 90.21 82.24
C GLU A 499 42.12 91.28 83.33
N GLU A 500 41.02 91.56 84.05
CA GLU A 500 41.05 92.27 85.33
C GLU A 500 41.90 91.52 86.38
N LYS A 501 41.79 90.18 86.48
CA LYS A 501 42.57 89.38 87.46
C LYS A 501 43.99 88.99 87.03
N SER A 502 44.30 88.87 85.74
CA SER A 502 45.66 88.54 85.24
C SER A 502 46.60 89.74 85.18
N SER A 503 46.13 90.91 85.64
CA SER A 503 46.98 91.90 86.31
C SER A 503 47.72 91.35 87.54
N LYS A 504 47.39 90.13 88.01
CA LYS A 504 48.01 89.42 89.13
C LYS A 504 48.33 87.96 88.82
N ASP A 505 49.62 87.73 88.60
CA ASP A 505 50.38 86.49 88.76
C ASP A 505 50.21 85.30 87.80
N GLU A 506 51.30 84.55 87.74
CA GLU A 506 51.77 83.69 86.65
C GLU A 506 52.55 82.51 87.28
N LYS A 507 52.34 81.24 86.83
CA LYS A 507 53.35 80.13 86.66
C LYS A 507 52.86 78.67 86.91
N LEU A 508 53.17 77.78 85.94
CA LEU A 508 53.70 76.37 86.07
C LEU A 508 52.80 75.23 86.68
N LYS A 509 52.93 73.91 86.39
CA LYS A 509 53.41 73.07 85.24
C LYS A 509 53.02 71.56 85.42
N CYS A 510 52.86 70.83 84.30
CA CYS A 510 53.10 69.38 83.96
C CYS A 510 53.80 68.44 85.00
N GLY A 511 53.65 67.08 85.08
CA GLY A 511 52.96 66.00 84.32
C GLY A 511 53.75 64.63 84.40
N ARG A 512 53.34 63.56 83.65
CA ARG A 512 54.07 62.26 83.35
C ARG A 512 54.19 61.15 84.45
N ASN A 513 54.54 59.87 84.18
CA ASN A 513 54.25 58.86 83.10
C ASN A 513 54.92 57.48 83.43
N THR A 514 54.51 56.37 82.76
CA THR A 514 55.31 55.12 82.43
C THR A 514 55.90 54.23 83.56
N GLU A 515 56.32 52.97 83.37
CA GLU A 515 56.01 51.81 82.48
C GLU A 515 57.02 50.68 82.83
N HIS A 516 56.63 49.40 82.92
CA HIS A 516 57.61 48.32 83.17
C HIS A 516 57.20 46.92 82.69
N LEU A 517 58.24 46.08 82.47
CA LEU A 517 58.25 44.64 82.20
C LEU A 517 57.90 44.15 80.78
N LYS A 518 58.87 44.37 79.88
CA LYS A 518 59.02 43.69 78.58
C LYS A 518 60.15 42.62 78.62
N ASN A 519 60.15 41.76 79.65
CA ASN A 519 61.24 40.81 79.95
C ASN A 519 60.74 39.38 80.23
N LEU A 520 59.85 38.84 79.39
CA LEU A 520 59.36 37.45 79.50
C LEU A 520 59.16 36.76 78.13
N GLN A 521 59.90 37.20 77.10
CA GLN A 521 59.76 36.71 75.72
C GLN A 521 60.98 35.91 75.22
N ASN A 522 62.15 36.04 75.85
CA ASN A 522 63.43 35.62 75.23
C ASN A 522 64.01 34.27 75.72
N GLU A 523 63.27 33.48 76.53
CA GLU A 523 63.72 32.16 77.01
C GLU A 523 62.90 30.97 76.47
N LEU A 524 61.87 31.20 75.66
CA LEU A 524 61.04 30.13 75.08
C LEU A 524 61.52 29.62 73.71
N ASP A 525 62.21 30.45 72.93
CA ASP A 525 62.48 30.16 71.51
C ASP A 525 63.77 29.34 71.23
N LYS A 526 64.51 28.92 72.27
CA LYS A 526 65.81 28.22 72.13
C LYS A 526 65.80 26.73 72.51
N ARG A 527 64.62 26.10 72.62
CA ARG A 527 64.48 24.67 72.97
C ARG A 527 63.68 23.84 71.96
N THR A 528 63.34 24.42 70.82
CA THR A 528 62.39 23.84 69.85
C THR A 528 63.06 23.23 68.60
N GLU A 529 64.36 23.48 68.38
CA GLU A 529 65.01 23.18 67.09
C GLU A 529 65.90 21.91 67.05
N GLU A 530 66.28 21.30 68.19
CA GLU A 530 67.34 20.28 68.22
C GLU A 530 66.88 18.80 68.19
N LEU A 531 65.60 18.49 67.92
CA LEU A 531 65.08 17.11 67.87
C LEU A 531 64.46 16.63 66.55
N ASN A 532 64.30 17.49 65.53
CA ASN A 532 63.45 17.17 64.37
C ASN A 532 64.12 16.49 63.15
N ASN A 533 65.44 16.56 62.98
CA ASN A 533 66.07 16.37 61.65
C ASN A 533 66.72 15.00 61.37
N GLY A 534 66.41 13.94 62.14
CA GLY A 534 67.01 12.60 61.96
C GLY A 534 66.08 11.51 61.43
N SER A 535 64.86 11.42 61.96
CA SER A 535 63.94 10.28 61.70
C SER A 535 62.82 10.58 60.70
N PHE A 536 62.62 11.85 60.33
CA PHE A 536 61.47 12.29 59.54
C PHE A 536 61.55 11.84 58.07
N ILE A 537 62.71 12.00 57.44
CA ILE A 537 62.92 11.89 55.98
C ILE A 537 62.60 10.49 55.39
N ASN A 538 62.75 9.41 56.17
CA ASN A 538 62.41 8.05 55.72
C ASN A 538 60.92 7.71 55.93
N MET A 539 60.30 8.25 56.99
CA MET A 539 58.87 8.09 57.24
C MET A 539 58.06 8.91 56.25
N GLU A 540 58.50 10.14 55.97
CA GLU A 540 57.92 11.08 55.01
C GLU A 540 57.87 10.50 53.59
N LYS A 541 58.96 9.90 53.09
CA LYS A 541 58.97 9.25 51.76
C LYS A 541 58.09 8.00 51.65
N ILE A 542 57.82 7.32 52.77
CA ILE A 542 56.88 6.19 52.81
C ILE A 542 55.45 6.72 52.86
N LEU A 543 55.18 7.79 53.64
CA LEU A 543 53.92 8.51 53.66
C LEU A 543 53.58 9.11 52.29
N GLU A 544 54.50 9.80 51.61
CA GLU A 544 54.28 10.33 50.26
C GLU A 544 53.94 9.22 49.23
N ARG A 545 54.57 8.05 49.34
CA ARG A 545 54.25 6.88 48.49
C ARG A 545 52.91 6.24 48.87
N SER A 546 52.55 6.24 50.15
CA SER A 546 51.23 5.78 50.61
C SER A 546 50.12 6.74 50.16
N ASP A 547 50.30 8.05 50.36
CA ASP A 547 49.38 9.11 49.99
C ASP A 547 49.16 9.20 48.48
N SER A 548 50.22 9.05 47.67
CA SER A 548 50.09 8.99 46.21
C SER A 548 49.37 7.72 45.75
N SER A 549 49.60 6.59 46.42
CA SER A 549 48.85 5.35 46.17
C SER A 549 47.38 5.47 46.58
N GLU A 550 47.06 6.06 47.74
CA GLU A 550 45.70 6.33 48.18
C GLU A 550 44.97 7.31 47.27
N LYS A 551 45.62 8.40 46.84
CA LYS A 551 45.06 9.35 45.88
C LYS A 551 44.72 8.63 44.57
N ARG A 552 45.62 7.76 44.09
CA ARG A 552 45.39 6.96 42.88
C ARG A 552 44.27 5.93 43.04
N ILE A 553 44.13 5.31 44.21
CA ILE A 553 43.01 4.42 44.52
C ILE A 553 41.69 5.20 44.51
N LYS A 554 41.63 6.36 45.18
CA LYS A 554 40.45 7.24 45.21
C LYS A 554 40.06 7.74 43.81
N GLU A 555 41.02 8.07 42.95
CA GLU A 555 40.77 8.37 41.53
C GLU A 555 40.13 7.20 40.77
N LEU A 556 40.66 5.99 40.94
CA LEU A 556 40.14 4.78 40.28
C LEU A 556 38.76 4.37 40.82
N GLU A 557 38.51 4.54 42.12
CA GLU A 557 37.20 4.33 42.73
C GLU A 557 36.17 5.34 42.21
N ASN A 558 36.55 6.61 42.06
CA ASN A 558 35.68 7.64 41.50
C ASN A 558 35.36 7.36 40.02
N ALA A 559 36.36 7.02 39.21
CA ALA A 559 36.17 6.63 37.81
C ALA A 559 35.30 5.36 37.67
N LEU A 560 35.42 4.40 38.60
CA LEU A 560 34.57 3.22 38.62
C LEU A 560 33.11 3.55 39.01
N ARG A 561 32.91 4.43 40.00
CA ARG A 561 31.57 4.95 40.37
C ARG A 561 30.92 5.67 39.20
N GLU A 562 31.66 6.54 38.52
CA GLU A 562 31.21 7.26 37.32
C GLU A 562 30.87 6.29 36.18
N THR A 563 31.71 5.29 35.92
CA THR A 563 31.46 4.24 34.91
C THR A 563 30.18 3.45 35.22
N ILE A 564 29.96 3.08 36.48
CA ILE A 564 28.73 2.40 36.94
C ILE A 564 27.52 3.33 36.78
N GLN A 565 27.62 4.59 37.18
CA GLN A 565 26.55 5.57 37.03
C GLN A 565 26.16 5.73 35.56
N ILE A 566 27.13 5.97 34.66
CA ILE A 566 26.92 6.04 33.20
C ILE A 566 26.26 4.76 32.67
N SER A 567 26.66 3.58 33.16
CA SER A 567 26.01 2.32 32.76
C SER A 567 24.55 2.26 33.19
N THR A 568 24.23 2.65 34.44
CA THR A 568 22.84 2.66 34.94
C THR A 568 21.96 3.71 34.24
N GLU A 569 22.51 4.88 33.92
CA GLU A 569 21.82 5.92 33.16
C GLU A 569 21.57 5.46 31.71
N ARG A 570 22.56 4.82 31.07
CA ARG A 570 22.41 4.21 29.74
C ARG A 570 21.34 3.12 29.72
N GLU A 571 21.31 2.23 30.71
CA GLU A 571 20.25 1.22 30.83
C GLU A 571 18.86 1.83 31.04
N LYS A 572 18.77 2.91 31.81
CA LYS A 572 17.50 3.62 32.03
C LYS A 572 17.00 4.23 30.72
N VAL A 573 17.86 4.92 29.98
CA VAL A 573 17.54 5.47 28.65
C VAL A 573 17.13 4.36 27.67
N LEU A 574 17.83 3.22 27.66
CA LEU A 574 17.44 2.06 26.84
C LEU A 574 16.06 1.52 27.19
N ARG A 575 15.73 1.39 28.49
CA ARG A 575 14.38 0.99 28.95
C ARG A 575 13.31 2.00 28.58
N ASP A 576 13.59 3.30 28.72
CA ASP A 576 12.66 4.38 28.34
C ASP A 576 12.41 4.40 26.82
N GLU A 577 13.44 4.18 25.99
CA GLU A 577 13.30 4.05 24.54
C GLU A 577 12.59 2.76 24.12
N GLU A 578 12.81 1.63 24.79
CA GLU A 578 12.07 0.39 24.53
C GLU A 578 10.58 0.56 24.86
N ASN A 579 10.26 1.22 25.98
CA ASN A 579 8.88 1.55 26.37
C ASN A 579 8.23 2.55 25.39
N ARG A 580 8.97 3.56 24.91
CA ARG A 580 8.51 4.44 23.81
C ARG A 580 8.25 3.65 22.54
N ARG A 581 9.13 2.72 22.15
CA ARG A 581 8.96 1.88 20.97
C ARG A 581 7.71 1.01 21.09
N LYS A 582 7.46 0.37 22.23
CA LYS A 582 6.22 -0.39 22.51
C LYS A 582 4.98 0.50 22.39
N ALA A 583 4.98 1.68 23.01
CA ALA A 583 3.86 2.63 22.94
C ALA A 583 3.65 3.23 21.53
N ILE A 584 4.70 3.32 20.70
CA ILE A 584 4.59 3.71 19.29
C ILE A 584 4.01 2.56 18.45
N MET A 585 4.49 1.32 18.63
CA MET A 585 3.95 0.15 17.92
C MET A 585 2.46 -0.06 18.24
N GLU A 586 2.04 0.06 19.50
CA GLU A 586 0.63 -0.03 19.89
C GLU A 586 -0.24 1.09 19.25
N LYS A 587 0.32 2.29 19.06
CA LYS A 587 -0.36 3.39 18.35
C LYS A 587 -0.41 3.16 16.84
N VAL A 588 0.62 2.57 16.25
CA VAL A 588 0.67 2.21 14.83
C VAL A 588 -0.38 1.13 14.55
N PHE A 589 -0.40 0.06 15.32
CA PHE A 589 -1.42 -1.00 15.27
C PHE A 589 -2.85 -0.44 15.36
N LYS A 590 -3.13 0.43 16.35
CA LYS A 590 -4.44 1.10 16.48
C LYS A 590 -4.78 2.05 15.33
N LEU A 591 -3.79 2.57 14.59
CA LEU A 591 -4.02 3.38 13.39
C LEU A 591 -4.24 2.51 12.15
N GLU A 592 -3.54 1.39 12.02
CA GLU A 592 -3.69 0.40 10.94
C GLU A 592 -5.07 -0.28 11.03
N GLN A 593 -5.46 -0.75 12.21
CA GLN A 593 -6.80 -1.29 12.46
C GLN A 593 -7.92 -0.28 12.14
N ARG A 594 -7.69 1.01 12.42
CA ARG A 594 -8.61 2.10 12.03
C ARG A 594 -8.60 2.37 10.52
N LEU A 595 -7.45 2.29 9.86
CA LEU A 595 -7.32 2.45 8.42
C LEU A 595 -8.08 1.33 7.68
N LEU A 596 -7.87 0.08 8.08
CA LEU A 596 -8.59 -1.09 7.58
C LEU A 596 -10.10 -0.95 7.81
N SER A 597 -10.51 -0.56 9.02
CA SER A 597 -11.93 -0.31 9.35
C SER A 597 -12.54 0.80 8.49
N LEU A 598 -11.80 1.88 8.21
CA LEU A 598 -12.23 2.98 7.34
C LEU A 598 -12.32 2.54 5.88
N GLN A 599 -11.32 1.82 5.37
CA GLN A 599 -11.30 1.28 4.00
C GLN A 599 -12.46 0.30 3.78
N ALA A 600 -12.69 -0.64 4.71
CA ALA A 600 -13.84 -1.54 4.68
C ALA A 600 -15.18 -0.78 4.73
N ALA A 601 -15.32 0.20 5.62
CA ALA A 601 -16.52 1.04 5.70
C ALA A 601 -16.74 1.88 4.43
N GLN A 602 -15.67 2.34 3.77
CA GLN A 602 -15.74 3.15 2.55
C GLN A 602 -16.05 2.29 1.32
N ALA A 603 -15.48 1.08 1.22
CA ALA A 603 -15.83 0.08 0.21
C ALA A 603 -17.29 -0.39 0.33
N MET A 604 -17.79 -0.57 1.56
CA MET A 604 -19.20 -0.93 1.84
C MET A 604 -20.19 0.21 1.56
N LYS A 605 -19.75 1.47 1.65
CA LYS A 605 -20.55 2.66 1.30
C LYS A 605 -20.54 3.00 -0.19
N CYS A 606 -19.49 2.61 -0.93
CA CYS A 606 -19.42 2.80 -2.37
C CYS A 606 -20.41 1.85 -3.08
N HIS A 607 -21.40 2.41 -3.79
CA HIS A 607 -22.44 1.62 -4.47
C HIS A 607 -21.87 0.60 -5.46
N SER A 608 -20.86 1.00 -6.25
CA SER A 608 -20.19 0.13 -7.22
C SER A 608 -19.39 -0.99 -6.55
N CYS A 609 -18.64 -0.69 -5.48
CA CYS A 609 -17.83 -1.68 -4.78
C CYS A 609 -18.68 -2.64 -3.94
N ARG A 610 -19.81 -2.19 -3.39
CA ARG A 610 -20.67 -2.98 -2.50
C ARG A 610 -21.12 -4.31 -3.11
N GLU A 611 -21.44 -4.35 -4.40
CA GLU A 611 -21.82 -5.61 -5.08
C GLU A 611 -20.62 -6.53 -5.32
N PHE A 612 -19.42 -6.00 -5.54
CA PHE A 612 -18.19 -6.80 -5.60
C PHE A 612 -17.79 -7.32 -4.21
N VAL A 613 -17.86 -6.50 -3.16
CA VAL A 613 -17.57 -6.93 -1.77
C VAL A 613 -18.56 -8.00 -1.30
N LYS A 614 -19.86 -7.89 -1.62
CA LYS A 614 -20.84 -8.97 -1.39
C LYS A 614 -20.48 -10.27 -2.13
N LYS A 615 -20.06 -10.18 -3.39
CA LYS A 615 -19.66 -11.36 -4.18
C LYS A 615 -18.38 -11.99 -3.63
N MET A 616 -17.39 -11.17 -3.28
CA MET A 616 -16.12 -11.56 -2.69
C MET A 616 -16.35 -12.28 -1.36
N THR A 617 -17.06 -11.67 -0.41
CA THR A 617 -17.44 -12.31 0.87
C THR A 617 -18.28 -13.59 0.68
N THR A 618 -19.15 -13.65 -0.33
CA THR A 618 -19.87 -14.89 -0.69
C THR A 618 -18.95 -15.98 -1.27
N LEU A 619 -17.87 -15.60 -1.95
CA LEU A 619 -16.88 -16.55 -2.49
C LEU A 619 -15.87 -16.99 -1.41
N GLU A 620 -15.44 -16.09 -0.54
CA GLU A 620 -14.58 -16.36 0.62
C GLU A 620 -15.26 -17.32 1.60
N THR A 621 -16.54 -17.09 1.94
CA THR A 621 -17.31 -18.00 2.79
C THR A 621 -17.52 -19.37 2.14
N LYS A 622 -17.74 -19.43 0.82
CA LYS A 622 -17.78 -20.70 0.07
C LYS A 622 -16.44 -21.42 0.04
N LEU A 623 -15.34 -20.69 -0.17
CA LEU A 623 -13.98 -21.23 -0.19
C LEU A 623 -13.58 -21.78 1.19
N SER A 624 -13.87 -21.02 2.25
CA SER A 624 -13.68 -21.46 3.64
C SER A 624 -14.47 -22.73 3.94
N LYS A 625 -15.76 -22.77 3.56
CA LYS A 625 -16.60 -23.97 3.70
C LYS A 625 -16.05 -25.18 2.93
N LEU A 626 -15.73 -25.03 1.65
CA LEU A 626 -15.14 -26.10 0.83
C LEU A 626 -13.78 -26.57 1.35
N THR A 627 -12.99 -25.67 1.94
CA THR A 627 -11.70 -26.00 2.56
C THR A 627 -11.89 -26.75 3.88
N SER A 628 -12.93 -26.42 4.66
CA SER A 628 -13.34 -27.18 5.84
C SER A 628 -13.83 -28.58 5.47
N GLU A 629 -14.77 -28.69 4.53
CA GLU A 629 -15.29 -29.96 4.02
C GLU A 629 -14.18 -30.84 3.44
N ARG A 630 -13.24 -30.26 2.69
CA ARG A 630 -12.06 -30.99 2.19
C ARG A 630 -11.17 -31.52 3.32
N ARG A 631 -10.95 -30.76 4.39
CA ARG A 631 -10.18 -31.22 5.56
C ARG A 631 -10.89 -32.33 6.32
N GLU A 632 -12.21 -32.21 6.50
CA GLU A 632 -13.05 -33.23 7.14
C GLU A 632 -13.05 -34.54 6.35
N ASN A 633 -13.30 -34.47 5.03
CA ASN A 633 -13.22 -35.61 4.12
C ASN A 633 -11.84 -36.28 4.11
N MET A 634 -10.75 -35.51 4.19
CA MET A 634 -9.40 -36.07 4.31
C MET A 634 -9.16 -36.76 5.66
N LYS A 635 -9.67 -36.20 6.77
CA LYS A 635 -9.59 -36.85 8.09
C LYS A 635 -10.40 -38.15 8.12
N GLU A 636 -11.60 -38.17 7.54
CA GLU A 636 -12.42 -39.37 7.45
C GLU A 636 -11.78 -40.44 6.55
N LEU A 637 -11.27 -40.07 5.37
CA LEU A 637 -10.54 -40.98 4.49
C LEU A 637 -9.32 -41.60 5.18
N ASN A 638 -8.55 -40.79 5.91
CA ASN A 638 -7.41 -41.27 6.69
C ASN A 638 -7.84 -42.25 7.78
N ARG A 639 -8.90 -41.94 8.54
CA ARG A 639 -9.49 -42.86 9.53
C ARG A 639 -9.91 -44.19 8.89
N MET A 640 -10.67 -44.16 7.79
CA MET A 640 -11.11 -45.37 7.09
C MET A 640 -9.93 -46.24 6.61
N ARG A 641 -8.80 -45.63 6.22
CA ARG A 641 -7.58 -46.37 5.86
C ARG A 641 -6.92 -47.04 7.07
N LEU A 642 -6.85 -46.35 8.20
CA LEU A 642 -6.33 -46.92 9.45
C LEU A 642 -7.22 -48.07 9.92
N ASP A 643 -8.53 -47.86 10.04
CA ASP A 643 -9.51 -48.88 10.45
C ASP A 643 -9.42 -50.14 9.56
N ALA A 644 -9.28 -49.97 8.23
CA ALA A 644 -9.13 -51.08 7.30
C ALA A 644 -7.79 -51.84 7.46
N LEU A 645 -6.70 -51.15 7.74
CA LEU A 645 -5.39 -51.77 7.99
C LEU A 645 -5.37 -52.50 9.34
N GLU A 646 -5.94 -51.90 10.39
CA GLU A 646 -6.07 -52.53 11.71
C GLU A 646 -6.98 -53.77 11.66
N SER A 647 -8.12 -53.69 10.96
CA SER A 647 -8.99 -54.85 10.73
C SER A 647 -8.27 -55.97 9.99
N ALA A 648 -7.49 -55.66 8.95
CA ALA A 648 -6.72 -56.66 8.20
C ALA A 648 -5.58 -57.28 9.05
N ILE A 649 -4.96 -56.52 9.95
CA ILE A 649 -3.98 -57.05 10.91
C ILE A 649 -4.67 -57.97 11.92
N SER A 650 -5.83 -57.55 12.46
CA SER A 650 -6.62 -58.34 13.41
C SER A 650 -7.11 -59.66 12.80
N GLU A 651 -7.52 -59.68 11.54
CA GLU A 651 -7.85 -60.90 10.79
C GLU A 651 -6.65 -61.86 10.73
N LYS A 652 -5.45 -61.35 10.36
CA LYS A 652 -4.24 -62.18 10.34
C LYS A 652 -3.85 -62.70 11.72
N ASP A 653 -4.08 -61.93 12.78
CA ASP A 653 -3.88 -62.38 14.16
C ASP A 653 -4.89 -63.44 14.61
N ALA A 654 -6.16 -63.32 14.24
CA ALA A 654 -7.16 -64.36 14.48
C ALA A 654 -6.80 -65.67 13.77
N HIS A 655 -6.32 -65.60 12.52
CA HIS A 655 -5.85 -66.77 11.77
C HIS A 655 -4.61 -67.42 12.43
N LEU A 656 -3.65 -66.61 12.89
CA LEU A 656 -2.48 -67.12 13.61
C LEU A 656 -2.87 -67.78 14.94
N ALA A 657 -3.76 -67.16 15.72
CA ALA A 657 -4.26 -67.72 16.98
C ALA A 657 -5.03 -69.04 16.78
N LEU A 658 -5.83 -69.16 15.72
CA LEU A 658 -6.50 -70.42 15.36
C LEU A 658 -5.50 -71.53 15.01
N LEU A 659 -4.42 -71.22 14.28
CA LEU A 659 -3.36 -72.18 13.94
C LEU A 659 -2.51 -72.55 15.17
N GLU A 660 -2.32 -71.63 16.11
CA GLU A 660 -1.65 -71.87 17.40
C GLU A 660 -2.49 -72.80 18.30
N ILE A 661 -3.80 -72.56 18.43
CA ILE A 661 -4.72 -73.39 19.22
C ILE A 661 -4.93 -74.78 18.60
N THR A 662 -5.02 -74.89 17.28
CA THR A 662 -5.20 -76.20 16.60
C THR A 662 -3.92 -77.02 16.51
N GLY A 663 -2.76 -76.37 16.64
CA GLY A 663 -1.43 -76.95 16.58
C GLY A 663 -0.95 -77.20 15.15
N ILE A 664 0.31 -76.88 14.88
CA ILE A 664 0.96 -77.10 13.58
C ILE A 664 1.32 -78.59 13.46
N ARG A 665 0.59 -79.34 12.61
CA ARG A 665 0.70 -80.80 12.48
C ARG A 665 1.36 -81.26 11.17
N ASN A 666 1.56 -80.37 10.21
CA ASN A 666 2.21 -80.68 8.95
C ASN A 666 2.99 -79.47 8.38
N ALA A 667 3.90 -79.72 7.44
CA ALA A 667 4.75 -78.70 6.84
C ALA A 667 3.94 -77.58 6.14
N LYS A 668 2.79 -77.91 5.52
CA LYS A 668 1.95 -76.90 4.86
C LYS A 668 1.38 -75.87 5.84
N GLN A 669 0.99 -76.30 7.05
CA GLN A 669 0.56 -75.41 8.12
C GLN A 669 1.71 -74.56 8.67
N ALA A 670 2.94 -75.09 8.69
CA ALA A 670 4.12 -74.30 9.05
C ALA A 670 4.38 -73.19 8.01
N ASP A 671 4.39 -73.54 6.73
CA ASP A 671 4.53 -72.59 5.61
C ASP A 671 3.41 -71.52 5.62
N GLU A 672 2.19 -71.91 5.98
CA GLU A 672 1.04 -71.01 6.10
C GLU A 672 1.20 -70.03 7.28
N VAL A 673 1.65 -70.50 8.44
CA VAL A 673 1.99 -69.64 9.59
C VAL A 673 3.11 -68.65 9.24
N GLU A 674 4.14 -69.08 8.51
CA GLU A 674 5.20 -68.17 8.06
C GLU A 674 4.67 -67.13 7.07
N LYS A 675 3.85 -67.53 6.09
CA LYS A 675 3.19 -66.59 5.15
C LYS A 675 2.35 -65.56 5.91
N LEU A 676 1.46 -66.00 6.80
CA LEU A 676 0.63 -65.12 7.63
C LEU A 676 1.46 -64.16 8.49
N LYS A 677 2.58 -64.61 9.08
CA LYS A 677 3.53 -63.74 9.80
C LYS A 677 4.19 -62.70 8.88
N THR A 678 4.60 -63.08 7.66
CA THR A 678 5.17 -62.10 6.70
C THR A 678 4.15 -61.10 6.18
N GLU A 679 2.90 -61.54 5.96
CA GLU A 679 1.79 -60.67 5.55
C GLU A 679 1.42 -59.70 6.67
N LYS A 680 1.25 -60.18 7.90
CA LYS A 680 1.05 -59.32 9.09
C LYS A 680 2.17 -58.28 9.20
N LYS A 681 3.43 -58.69 9.08
CA LYS A 681 4.57 -57.76 9.15
C LYS A 681 4.50 -56.67 8.08
N ARG A 682 4.09 -57.00 6.84
CA ARG A 682 3.88 -56.03 5.76
C ARG A 682 2.71 -55.08 6.04
N LEU A 683 1.60 -55.57 6.61
CA LEU A 683 0.45 -54.74 6.97
C LEU A 683 0.78 -53.78 8.12
N VAL A 684 1.47 -54.24 9.15
CA VAL A 684 1.96 -53.40 10.26
C VAL A 684 2.91 -52.31 9.76
N GLU A 685 3.81 -52.64 8.84
CA GLU A 685 4.72 -51.64 8.26
C GLU A 685 3.97 -50.60 7.42
N ARG A 686 2.97 -51.02 6.64
CA ARG A 686 2.08 -50.10 5.92
C ARG A 686 1.27 -49.21 6.87
N LEU A 687 0.78 -49.74 7.98
CA LEU A 687 0.06 -48.97 9.01
C LEU A 687 0.96 -47.89 9.64
N LYS A 688 2.25 -48.18 9.88
CA LYS A 688 3.22 -47.15 10.34
C LYS A 688 3.42 -46.07 9.30
N GLN A 689 3.67 -46.44 8.04
CA GLN A 689 3.87 -45.49 6.94
C GLN A 689 2.65 -44.57 6.75
N GLU A 690 1.43 -45.11 6.81
CA GLU A 690 0.22 -44.29 6.70
C GLU A 690 0.06 -43.34 7.90
N ASN A 691 0.37 -43.79 9.14
CA ASN A 691 0.39 -42.93 10.32
C ASN A 691 1.42 -41.79 10.23
N GLU A 692 2.65 -42.07 9.79
CA GLU A 692 3.70 -41.06 9.56
C GLU A 692 3.27 -40.04 8.49
N LEU A 693 2.64 -40.51 7.40
CA LEU A 693 2.08 -39.64 6.37
C LEU A 693 0.98 -38.73 6.93
N ILE A 694 0.06 -39.25 7.74
CA ILE A 694 -1.03 -38.48 8.37
C ILE A 694 -0.47 -37.37 9.27
N VAL A 695 0.52 -37.67 10.13
CA VAL A 695 1.19 -36.67 10.98
C VAL A 695 1.83 -35.58 10.11
N SER A 696 2.62 -35.98 9.11
CA SER A 696 3.31 -35.02 8.22
C SER A 696 2.36 -34.12 7.41
N LEU A 697 1.11 -34.56 7.18
CA LEU A 697 0.09 -33.78 6.51
C LEU A 697 -0.60 -32.80 7.47
N CYS A 698 -0.81 -33.19 8.74
CA CYS A 698 -1.35 -32.30 9.76
C CYS A 698 -0.40 -31.14 10.06
N GLU A 699 0.89 -31.43 10.28
CA GLU A 699 1.94 -30.42 10.52
C GLU A 699 2.00 -29.38 9.39
N LYS A 700 1.94 -29.83 8.12
CA LYS A 700 1.92 -28.94 6.94
C LYS A 700 0.68 -28.06 6.88
N THR A 701 -0.47 -28.52 7.38
CA THR A 701 -1.68 -27.68 7.44
C THR A 701 -1.60 -26.63 8.55
N GLU A 702 -1.04 -26.96 9.72
CA GLU A 702 -0.87 -26.03 10.84
C GLU A 702 0.16 -24.93 10.53
N HIS A 703 1.22 -25.25 9.79
CA HIS A 703 2.17 -24.25 9.30
C HIS A 703 1.55 -23.24 8.32
N HIS A 704 0.58 -23.66 7.50
CA HIS A 704 -0.14 -22.72 6.62
C HIS A 704 -1.16 -21.85 7.36
N GLU A 705 -1.81 -22.36 8.41
CA GLU A 705 -2.73 -21.55 9.24
C GLU A 705 -1.97 -20.53 10.11
N SER A 706 -0.83 -20.90 10.72
CA SER A 706 0.02 -19.95 11.46
C SER A 706 0.62 -18.85 10.57
N SER A 707 0.97 -19.16 9.31
CA SER A 707 1.48 -18.19 8.34
C SER A 707 0.41 -17.24 7.77
N SER A 708 -0.87 -17.64 7.79
CA SER A 708 -1.96 -16.79 7.28
C SER A 708 -2.68 -16.02 8.39
N SER A 709 -2.53 -16.45 9.65
CA SER A 709 -3.00 -15.70 10.81
C SER A 709 -2.15 -14.46 11.13
N SER A 710 -0.86 -14.46 10.81
CA SER A 710 0.01 -13.29 11.05
C SER A 710 -0.23 -12.12 10.10
N ASP A 711 -0.92 -12.38 8.98
CA ASP A 711 -1.29 -11.37 7.97
C ASP A 711 -2.72 -10.81 8.20
N ALA A 712 -3.39 -11.23 9.28
CA ALA A 712 -4.80 -10.94 9.55
C ALA A 712 -5.12 -10.40 10.97
N GLU A 713 -4.10 -10.25 11.84
CA GLU A 713 -4.20 -9.52 13.13
C GLU A 713 -3.64 -8.09 13.02
#